data_AF-A0A0T5PCD5-F1
#
_entry.id   AF-A0A0T5PCD5-F1
#
_cell.length_a   1.000
_cell.length_b   1.000
_cell.length_c   1.000
_cell.angle_alpha   90.00
_cell.angle_beta   90.00
_cell.angle_gamma   90.00
#
_symmetry.space_group_name_H-M   'P 1'
#
loop_
_entity.id
_entity.type
_entity.pdbx_description
1 polymer ?
#
loop_
_entity_poly.entity_id
_entity_poly.type
_entity_poly.pdbx_seq_one_letter_code
_entity_poly.pdbx_strand_id
1 'polypeptide(L)'
;MLSELQNSPVCEARVQSMLKEMVRSAVGGMIARQESAPPIEGADAYLDRLEAETDRIRDAQRTRDWSVAAAFAGEIARQNGLGTDAIEAPAVARQVLFLMRRLNELNACVERDFDDPLHVGRELLLDHGLAPSRDSMKPPMLLSDAVEKACKEAPRDVENKIRVVGKLAISYFEDIPVSSIVLEQSFEFLFTVWMLPKGWGKAHGRNRHGHAGRDLCPLQEIREADTKDAKLLEEITSLDTLSIPDKRRRLVQELIPRLTDGYLFVQRDMLNRIFRAALGTKRVGRDVDDEDRVVPSHSQLKKRLQAWHKSQKTDCKLPTRVSRPKRRMSWSLEHVSRLFRSPIYLGTSSPKQRSRKATARKRYIIRDAIYWVPLVMITMGVRPEEILQAAVSDIVRRDGILCIFLGEEEDAYLKNEQSRRILPIPQILLKLGFREWVVAKKKAGESWLFPEIQPDKSHGRRSQIFGDRLRNLLTTLKLHDAREDIYAMRRTLSSKLMGLGIDTGTRQRILGHLEGTTIDRHYSDHGLLELKDVLDTVDYGIEVGVDRRFGFPVITGNTTALQTALDVDVALTDRREVSAVLLRDAETDEIVFEASVSGRKAPSAYPWNGCAPLGEKDVAASIISLSRQYSLTMPASEEATAALEHLLILVDDKPLYTPSANRKTLAGQQKTEKDFMIDAEPNIPDQDCRPVDLVVGDLVVCALPNRRGDITSSTGRPGLIVATRTLGNRKFLDIAWGCPLETSRPAPNELAISGSVELAEAQLDIPTRFNLRRRFLVPETDTNLLHRRLGRIGKNSQARLHEHLSRAGDITPEPVYESTRQPRPLSVERRRTKSVRPKKAR
;
A
#
# COMPACT_ATOMS: atom_id res chain seq x y z
N MET A 1 -38.45 5.57 -19.00
CA MET A 1 -37.84 5.32 -17.68
C MET A 1 -37.79 6.53 -16.75
N LEU A 2 -37.11 7.66 -17.06
CA LEU A 2 -37.18 8.88 -16.20
C LEU A 2 -38.52 9.63 -16.29
N SER A 3 -39.26 9.47 -17.39
CA SER A 3 -40.58 10.10 -17.61
C SER A 3 -41.77 9.29 -17.08
N GLU A 4 -41.57 8.02 -16.73
CA GLU A 4 -42.64 7.14 -16.24
C GLU A 4 -42.76 7.14 -14.71
N LEU A 5 -41.79 7.74 -14.00
CA LEU A 5 -41.75 7.86 -12.54
C LEU A 5 -42.50 9.08 -11.97
N GLN A 6 -43.05 9.94 -12.84
CA GLN A 6 -43.80 11.12 -12.40
C GLN A 6 -45.27 10.82 -12.07
N ASN A 7 -45.78 9.63 -12.40
CA ASN A 7 -47.20 9.29 -12.22
C ASN A 7 -47.37 8.22 -11.11
N SER A 8 -47.64 8.69 -9.88
CA SER A 8 -48.01 7.93 -8.65
C SER A 8 -46.87 7.12 -8.01
N PRO A 9 -46.77 6.84 -6.68
CA PRO A 9 -47.39 7.34 -5.43
C PRO A 9 -46.59 8.45 -4.71
N VAL A 10 -45.50 8.93 -5.31
CA VAL A 10 -44.58 9.93 -4.73
C VAL A 10 -45.23 11.31 -4.58
N CYS A 11 -46.21 11.65 -5.43
CA CYS A 11 -46.93 12.93 -5.37
C CYS A 11 -47.81 13.04 -4.12
N GLU A 12 -48.53 11.98 -3.75
CA GLU A 12 -49.42 11.98 -2.59
C GLU A 12 -48.64 12.12 -1.26
N ALA A 13 -47.54 11.40 -1.11
CA ALA A 13 -46.67 11.51 0.07
C ALA A 13 -46.08 12.93 0.23
N ARG A 14 -45.72 13.59 -0.88
CA ARG A 14 -45.24 14.99 -0.87
C ARG A 14 -46.34 15.96 -0.50
N VAL A 15 -47.56 15.75 -0.99
CA VAL A 15 -48.74 16.56 -0.61
C VAL A 15 -49.01 16.41 0.89
N GLN A 16 -48.99 15.19 1.44
CA GLN A 16 -49.17 14.97 2.88
C GLN A 16 -48.06 15.61 3.72
N SER A 17 -46.80 15.54 3.26
CA SER A 17 -45.67 16.23 3.92
C SER A 17 -45.83 17.76 3.91
N MET A 18 -46.28 18.31 2.78
CA MET A 18 -46.57 19.75 2.64
C MET A 18 -47.69 20.18 3.60
N LEU A 19 -48.82 19.46 3.63
CA LEU A 19 -49.95 19.76 4.54
C LEU A 19 -49.53 19.69 6.00
N LYS A 20 -48.74 18.66 6.37
CA LYS A 20 -48.15 18.54 7.70
C LYS A 20 -47.28 19.74 8.08
N GLU A 21 -46.46 20.23 7.15
CA GLU A 21 -45.62 21.41 7.38
C GLU A 21 -46.45 22.69 7.51
N MET A 22 -47.54 22.84 6.75
CA MET A 22 -48.48 23.95 6.92
C MET A 22 -49.05 23.99 8.35
N VAL A 23 -49.52 22.85 8.86
CA VAL A 23 -50.02 22.76 10.25
C VAL A 23 -48.93 23.11 11.25
N ARG A 24 -47.74 22.52 11.10
CA ARG A 24 -46.61 22.79 12.03
C ARG A 24 -46.25 24.27 12.05
N SER A 25 -46.10 24.89 10.88
CA SER A 25 -45.73 26.29 10.73
C SER A 25 -46.78 27.22 11.34
N ALA A 26 -48.06 26.97 11.07
CA ALA A 26 -49.15 27.77 11.60
C ALA A 26 -49.24 27.69 13.14
N VAL A 27 -49.25 26.48 13.72
CA VAL A 27 -49.30 26.31 15.18
C VAL A 27 -48.03 26.83 15.87
N GLY A 28 -46.87 26.64 15.25
CA GLY A 28 -45.62 27.24 15.73
C GLY A 28 -45.65 28.77 15.72
N GLY A 29 -46.26 29.37 14.70
CA GLY A 29 -46.50 30.82 14.61
C GLY A 29 -47.43 31.33 15.70
N MET A 30 -48.50 30.59 16.03
CA MET A 30 -49.41 30.91 17.15
C MET A 30 -48.66 30.94 18.49
N ILE A 31 -47.85 29.91 18.77
CA ILE A 31 -47.03 29.85 19.99
C ILE A 31 -46.05 31.02 20.04
N ALA A 32 -45.32 31.27 18.96
CA ALA A 32 -44.36 32.36 18.89
C ALA A 32 -45.01 33.73 19.09
N ARG A 33 -46.24 33.93 18.58
CA ARG A 33 -47.02 35.15 18.76
C ARG A 33 -47.42 35.36 20.22
N GLN A 34 -47.95 34.34 20.89
CA GLN A 34 -48.28 34.39 22.32
C GLN A 34 -47.05 34.63 23.22
N GLU A 35 -45.88 34.12 22.82
CA GLU A 35 -44.63 34.28 23.57
C GLU A 35 -43.90 35.60 23.27
N SER A 36 -44.29 36.30 22.20
CA SER A 36 -43.69 37.58 21.80
C SER A 36 -44.28 38.77 22.57
N ALA A 37 -43.51 39.85 22.69
CA ALA A 37 -44.05 41.13 23.16
C ALA A 37 -45.20 41.58 22.24
N PRO A 38 -46.24 42.27 22.76
CA PRO A 38 -47.43 42.61 21.98
C PRO A 38 -47.03 43.30 20.66
N PRO A 39 -47.50 42.79 19.51
CA PRO A 39 -47.11 43.32 18.21
C PRO A 39 -47.55 44.78 18.04
N ILE A 40 -46.87 45.51 17.14
CA ILE A 40 -47.25 46.90 16.77
C ILE A 40 -48.69 46.97 16.24
N GLU A 41 -49.17 45.86 15.69
CA GLU A 41 -50.53 45.67 15.17
C GLU A 41 -51.37 44.94 16.24
N GLY A 42 -52.42 45.59 16.74
CA GLY A 42 -53.27 45.06 17.82
C GLY A 42 -54.04 43.79 17.44
N ALA A 43 -54.56 43.08 18.45
CA ALA A 43 -55.29 41.81 18.29
C ALA A 43 -56.48 41.92 17.32
N ASP A 44 -57.25 43.01 17.39
CA ASP A 44 -58.42 43.23 16.52
C ASP A 44 -58.03 43.30 15.04
N ALA A 45 -56.99 44.06 14.69
CA ALA A 45 -56.49 44.15 13.31
C ALA A 45 -55.90 42.81 12.80
N TYR A 46 -55.41 41.95 13.71
CA TYR A 46 -54.99 40.61 13.34
C TYR A 46 -56.18 39.69 13.05
N LEU A 47 -57.22 39.73 13.88
CA LEU A 47 -58.47 38.98 13.68
C LEU A 47 -59.18 39.39 12.39
N ASP A 48 -59.29 40.70 12.12
CA ASP A 48 -59.89 41.23 10.88
C ASP A 48 -59.19 40.70 9.62
N ARG A 49 -57.85 40.55 9.68
CA ARG A 49 -57.09 39.96 8.57
C ARG A 49 -57.37 38.48 8.39
N LEU A 50 -57.45 37.72 9.48
CA LEU A 50 -57.78 36.29 9.43
C LEU A 50 -59.19 36.07 8.85
N GLU A 51 -60.13 36.94 9.18
CA GLU A 51 -61.50 36.91 8.64
C GLU A 51 -61.51 37.24 7.15
N ALA A 52 -60.84 38.32 6.73
CA ALA A 52 -60.71 38.68 5.32
C ALA A 52 -60.02 37.58 4.48
N GLU A 53 -59.01 36.93 5.05
CA GLU A 53 -58.33 35.80 4.41
C GLU A 53 -59.27 34.58 4.29
N THR A 54 -60.04 34.30 5.33
CA THR A 54 -61.04 33.21 5.34
C THR A 54 -62.13 33.43 4.30
N ASP A 55 -62.59 34.67 4.13
CA ASP A 55 -63.58 35.01 3.11
C ASP A 55 -62.99 34.90 1.70
N ARG A 56 -61.74 35.34 1.49
CA ARG A 56 -61.02 35.12 0.22
C ARG A 56 -60.93 33.63 -0.13
N ILE A 57 -60.67 32.77 0.85
CA ILE A 57 -60.65 31.31 0.67
C ILE A 57 -62.04 30.77 0.30
N ARG A 58 -63.12 31.23 0.97
CA ARG A 58 -64.49 30.82 0.66
C ARG A 58 -64.89 31.22 -0.75
N ASP A 59 -64.56 32.44 -1.17
CA ASP A 59 -64.87 32.93 -2.50
C ASP A 59 -64.09 32.15 -3.57
N ALA A 60 -62.81 31.87 -3.36
CA ALA A 60 -62.02 31.01 -4.25
C ALA A 60 -62.63 29.60 -4.40
N GLN A 61 -63.12 29.00 -3.31
CA GLN A 61 -63.81 27.71 -3.35
C GLN A 61 -65.14 27.78 -4.12
N ARG A 62 -65.89 28.89 -4.01
CA ARG A 62 -67.15 29.12 -4.73
C ARG A 62 -66.92 29.33 -6.23
N THR A 63 -65.93 30.14 -6.60
CA THR A 63 -65.59 30.45 -8.00
C THR A 63 -64.73 29.37 -8.67
N ARG A 64 -64.27 28.37 -7.91
CA ARG A 64 -63.34 27.31 -8.35
C ARG A 64 -62.00 27.88 -8.83
N ASP A 65 -61.57 28.98 -8.25
CA ASP A 65 -60.26 29.58 -8.51
C ASP A 65 -59.17 28.88 -7.68
N TRP A 66 -58.54 27.87 -8.27
CA TRP A 66 -57.51 27.06 -7.61
C TRP A 66 -56.14 27.73 -7.54
N SER A 67 -55.92 28.80 -8.32
CA SER A 67 -54.65 29.56 -8.32
C SER A 67 -54.36 30.17 -6.94
N VAL A 68 -55.42 30.46 -6.17
CA VAL A 68 -55.35 31.01 -4.81
C VAL A 68 -54.60 30.09 -3.84
N ALA A 69 -54.59 28.78 -4.06
CA ALA A 69 -53.85 27.84 -3.21
C ALA A 69 -52.33 28.07 -3.24
N ALA A 70 -51.79 28.57 -4.35
CA ALA A 70 -50.36 28.87 -4.47
C ALA A 70 -49.92 30.03 -3.56
N ALA A 71 -50.81 30.97 -3.24
CA ALA A 71 -50.51 32.07 -2.32
C ALA A 71 -50.26 31.59 -0.88
N PHE A 72 -50.91 30.50 -0.46
CA PHE A 72 -50.80 29.96 0.90
C PHE A 72 -49.76 28.86 1.03
N ALA A 73 -49.69 27.96 0.04
CA ALA A 73 -48.82 26.79 0.10
C ALA A 73 -47.55 26.92 -0.76
N GLY A 74 -47.41 27.94 -1.61
CA GLY A 74 -46.36 28.02 -2.63
C GLY A 74 -44.94 27.84 -2.09
N GLU A 75 -44.61 28.54 -1.01
CA GLU A 75 -43.28 28.46 -0.39
C GLU A 75 -43.02 27.07 0.22
N ILE A 76 -43.97 26.56 1.02
CA ILE A 76 -43.86 25.26 1.68
C ILE A 76 -43.85 24.11 0.65
N ALA A 77 -44.64 24.23 -0.41
CA ALA A 77 -44.70 23.27 -1.50
C ALA A 77 -43.37 23.20 -2.26
N ARG A 78 -42.77 24.36 -2.57
CA ARG A 78 -41.45 24.44 -3.19
C ARG A 78 -40.38 23.76 -2.31
N GLN A 79 -40.40 23.98 -1.01
CA GLN A 79 -39.52 23.31 -0.04
C GLN A 79 -39.73 21.79 0.06
N ASN A 80 -40.92 21.29 -0.30
CA ASN A 80 -41.25 19.86 -0.38
C ASN A 80 -41.12 19.28 -1.80
N GLY A 81 -40.54 20.04 -2.75
CA GLY A 81 -40.31 19.59 -4.12
C GLY A 81 -41.58 19.42 -4.96
N LEU A 82 -42.58 20.27 -4.72
CA LEU A 82 -43.81 20.41 -5.52
C LEU A 82 -43.76 21.73 -6.31
N GLY A 83 -44.07 21.65 -7.61
CA GLY A 83 -44.21 22.84 -8.47
C GLY A 83 -45.57 23.52 -8.27
N THR A 84 -45.69 24.77 -8.74
CA THR A 84 -46.94 25.55 -8.71
C THR A 84 -48.11 24.79 -9.33
N ASP A 85 -47.86 24.14 -10.47
CA ASP A 85 -48.87 23.38 -11.22
C ASP A 85 -49.47 22.23 -10.41
N ALA A 86 -48.69 21.63 -9.49
CA ALA A 86 -49.15 20.55 -8.62
C ALA A 86 -50.06 21.07 -7.48
N ILE A 87 -49.83 22.30 -7.02
CA ILE A 87 -50.62 22.95 -5.97
C ILE A 87 -51.96 23.40 -6.52
N GLU A 88 -51.96 23.95 -7.74
CA GLU A 88 -53.15 24.43 -8.44
C GLU A 88 -54.05 23.30 -8.96
N ALA A 89 -53.58 22.05 -8.90
CA ALA A 89 -54.39 20.89 -9.21
C ALA A 89 -55.64 20.82 -8.29
N PRO A 90 -56.86 20.68 -8.82
CA PRO A 90 -58.10 20.82 -8.03
C PRO A 90 -58.20 19.91 -6.81
N ALA A 91 -57.58 18.72 -6.81
CA ALA A 91 -57.58 17.82 -5.66
C ALA A 91 -56.70 18.33 -4.51
N VAL A 92 -55.53 18.89 -4.84
CA VAL A 92 -54.55 19.41 -3.88
C VAL A 92 -54.98 20.79 -3.38
N ALA A 93 -55.38 21.67 -4.30
CA ALA A 93 -55.86 23.01 -3.97
C ALA A 93 -57.04 22.98 -2.98
N ARG A 94 -57.98 22.04 -3.13
CA ARG A 94 -59.09 21.86 -2.18
C ARG A 94 -58.61 21.48 -0.78
N GLN A 95 -57.62 20.59 -0.67
CA GLN A 95 -57.07 20.20 0.64
C GLN A 95 -56.33 21.37 1.30
N VAL A 96 -55.51 22.10 0.53
CA VAL A 96 -54.78 23.30 0.99
C VAL A 96 -55.74 24.37 1.50
N LEU A 97 -56.75 24.74 0.71
CA LEU A 97 -57.71 25.77 1.06
C LEU A 97 -58.59 25.36 2.26
N PHE A 98 -59.00 24.09 2.33
CA PHE A 98 -59.73 23.58 3.49
C PHE A 98 -58.88 23.61 4.77
N LEU A 99 -57.63 23.17 4.68
CA LEU A 99 -56.70 23.19 5.80
C LEU A 99 -56.41 24.61 6.29
N MET A 100 -56.15 25.54 5.36
CA MET A 100 -55.89 26.94 5.70
C MET A 100 -57.07 27.58 6.42
N ARG A 101 -58.31 27.27 6.00
CA ARG A 101 -59.50 27.73 6.72
C ARG A 101 -59.55 27.20 8.16
N ARG A 102 -59.32 25.89 8.38
CA ARG A 102 -59.27 25.31 9.73
C ARG A 102 -58.16 25.96 10.59
N LEU A 103 -57.02 26.27 9.98
CA LEU A 103 -55.91 26.95 10.66
C LEU A 103 -56.26 28.39 11.04
N ASN A 104 -56.94 29.14 10.17
CA ASN A 104 -57.39 30.50 10.47
C ASN A 104 -58.47 30.52 11.55
N GLU A 105 -59.39 29.56 11.54
CA GLU A 105 -60.38 29.36 12.61
C GLU A 105 -59.69 29.07 13.95
N LEU A 106 -58.73 28.14 13.98
CA LEU A 106 -57.93 27.85 15.18
C LEU A 106 -57.16 29.08 15.66
N ASN A 107 -56.53 29.82 14.75
CA ASN A 107 -55.75 31.02 15.06
C ASN A 107 -56.62 32.11 15.68
N ALA A 108 -57.83 32.30 15.15
CA ALA A 108 -58.78 33.27 15.69
C ALA A 108 -59.25 32.89 17.10
N CYS A 109 -59.47 31.60 17.38
CA CYS A 109 -59.80 31.15 18.74
C CYS A 109 -58.63 31.37 19.71
N VAL A 110 -57.42 30.97 19.31
CA VAL A 110 -56.20 31.16 20.11
C VAL A 110 -55.95 32.63 20.44
N GLU A 111 -56.12 33.53 19.47
CA GLU A 111 -55.90 34.97 19.68
C GLU A 111 -57.00 35.58 20.57
N ARG A 112 -58.26 35.15 20.43
CA ARG A 112 -59.39 35.67 21.20
C ARG A 112 -59.38 35.20 22.65
N ASP A 113 -59.19 33.90 22.85
CA ASP A 113 -59.39 33.24 24.14
C ASP A 113 -58.07 33.00 24.89
N PHE A 114 -56.93 33.26 24.24
CA PHE A 114 -55.58 33.07 24.78
C PHE A 114 -55.27 31.62 25.20
N ASP A 115 -56.00 30.66 24.61
CA ASP A 115 -55.83 29.24 24.86
C ASP A 115 -54.50 28.70 24.30
N ASP A 116 -54.00 27.60 24.88
CA ASP A 116 -52.79 26.92 24.38
C ASP A 116 -53.06 26.29 23.00
N PRO A 117 -52.33 26.71 21.93
CA PRO A 117 -52.48 26.17 20.58
C PRO A 117 -52.26 24.65 20.51
N LEU A 118 -51.41 24.09 21.39
CA LEU A 118 -51.15 22.65 21.44
C LEU A 118 -52.34 21.87 22.04
N HIS A 119 -53.15 22.53 22.86
CA HIS A 119 -54.34 21.95 23.47
C HIS A 119 -55.54 22.01 22.51
N VAL A 120 -55.89 23.22 22.04
CA VAL A 120 -57.06 23.43 21.16
C VAL A 120 -56.83 22.85 19.77
N GLY A 121 -55.60 22.90 19.27
CA GLY A 121 -55.21 22.32 17.99
C GLY A 121 -54.90 20.82 18.03
N ARG A 122 -55.09 20.13 19.17
CA ARG A 122 -54.62 18.75 19.39
C ARG A 122 -55.10 17.75 18.33
N GLU A 123 -56.38 17.80 17.98
CA GLU A 123 -56.96 16.89 16.98
C GLU A 123 -56.35 17.15 15.59
N LEU A 124 -56.27 18.42 15.18
CA LEU A 124 -55.68 18.82 13.91
C LEU A 124 -54.20 18.41 13.79
N LEU A 125 -53.45 18.51 14.89
CA LEU A 125 -52.06 18.04 14.96
C LEU A 125 -51.95 16.53 14.78
N LEU A 126 -52.80 15.76 15.47
CA LEU A 126 -52.79 14.30 15.39
C LEU A 126 -53.23 13.79 14.01
N ASP A 127 -54.22 14.42 13.38
CA ASP A 127 -54.68 14.12 12.01
C ASP A 127 -53.54 14.20 10.99
N HIS A 128 -52.56 15.08 11.23
CA HIS A 128 -51.40 15.29 10.36
C HIS A 128 -50.11 14.63 10.90
N GLY A 129 -50.23 13.75 11.90
CA GLY A 129 -49.13 12.98 12.46
C GLY A 129 -48.08 13.83 13.19
N LEU A 130 -48.49 14.92 13.82
CA LEU A 130 -47.67 15.76 14.71
C LEU A 130 -48.06 15.49 16.16
N ALA A 131 -47.08 15.26 17.02
CA ALA A 131 -47.34 15.16 18.45
C ALA A 131 -47.60 16.57 19.03
N PRO A 132 -48.63 16.76 19.87
CA PRO A 132 -48.96 18.06 20.48
C PRO A 132 -47.92 18.42 21.55
N SER A 133 -46.76 18.88 21.09
CA SER A 133 -45.60 19.19 21.92
C SER A 133 -44.79 20.30 21.26
N ARG A 134 -44.19 21.18 22.07
CA ARG A 134 -43.35 22.29 21.58
C ARG A 134 -42.20 21.81 20.68
N ASP A 135 -41.61 20.66 21.00
CA ASP A 135 -40.48 20.12 20.22
C ASP A 135 -40.91 19.68 18.80
N SER A 136 -42.15 19.21 18.63
CA SER A 136 -42.68 18.83 17.31
C SER A 136 -43.01 20.02 16.42
N MET A 137 -43.13 21.22 17.00
CA MET A 137 -43.42 22.47 16.29
C MET A 137 -42.17 23.16 15.76
N LYS A 138 -40.97 22.71 16.16
CA LYS A 138 -39.73 23.20 15.59
C LYS A 138 -39.65 22.84 14.09
N PRO A 139 -39.19 23.76 13.24
CA PRO A 139 -39.06 23.47 11.81
C PRO A 139 -38.13 22.27 11.60
N PRO A 140 -38.40 21.42 10.60
CA PRO A 140 -37.55 20.28 10.33
C PRO A 140 -36.16 20.76 9.90
N MET A 141 -35.14 20.04 10.36
CA MET A 141 -33.75 20.38 10.05
C MET A 141 -33.47 20.24 8.55
N LEU A 142 -32.95 21.31 7.94
CA LEU A 142 -32.48 21.29 6.56
C LEU A 142 -31.26 20.40 6.40
N LEU A 143 -31.00 19.96 5.17
CA LEU A 143 -29.88 19.08 4.87
C LEU A 143 -28.53 19.75 5.17
N SER A 144 -28.39 21.05 4.88
CA SER A 144 -27.19 21.85 5.20
C SER A 144 -26.93 21.90 6.71
N ASP A 145 -27.95 22.19 7.51
CA ASP A 145 -27.87 22.21 8.97
C ASP A 145 -27.55 20.83 9.55
N ALA A 146 -28.13 19.77 8.98
CA ALA A 146 -27.85 18.40 9.36
C ALA A 146 -26.39 18.02 9.08
N VAL A 147 -25.82 18.50 7.98
CA VAL A 147 -24.40 18.31 7.65
C VAL A 147 -23.52 19.01 8.67
N GLU A 148 -23.81 20.27 9.01
CA GLU A 148 -23.01 21.01 10.00
C GLU A 148 -23.12 20.41 11.41
N LYS A 149 -24.33 20.01 11.83
CA LYS A 149 -24.51 19.30 13.09
C LYS A 149 -23.75 17.98 13.12
N ALA A 150 -23.85 17.17 12.06
CA ALA A 150 -23.11 15.92 11.96
C ALA A 150 -21.58 16.13 11.92
N CYS A 151 -21.10 17.23 11.34
CA CYS A 151 -19.69 17.61 11.37
C CYS A 151 -19.23 17.96 12.80
N LYS A 152 -20.01 18.77 13.53
CA LYS A 152 -19.69 19.18 14.92
C LYS A 152 -19.64 17.99 15.88
N GLU A 153 -20.51 17.01 15.70
CA GLU A 153 -20.57 15.79 16.53
C GLU A 153 -19.52 14.74 16.14
N ALA A 154 -18.85 14.89 14.98
CA ALA A 154 -17.93 13.91 14.45
C ALA A 154 -16.46 14.20 14.81
N PRO A 155 -15.64 13.15 15.00
CA PRO A 155 -14.19 13.31 15.01
C PRO A 155 -13.68 13.95 13.70
N ARG A 156 -12.60 14.72 13.78
CA ARG A 156 -12.03 15.53 12.69
C ARG A 156 -11.73 14.75 11.39
N ASP A 157 -11.42 13.46 11.49
CA ASP A 157 -11.14 12.61 10.33
C ASP A 157 -12.41 12.09 9.63
N VAL A 158 -13.51 12.02 10.36
CA VAL A 158 -14.84 11.69 9.85
C VAL A 158 -15.54 12.94 9.33
N GLU A 159 -15.35 14.09 9.98
CA GLU A 159 -15.92 15.39 9.59
C GLU A 159 -15.70 15.67 8.09
N ASN A 160 -14.47 15.51 7.60
CA ASN A 160 -14.16 15.74 6.19
C ASN A 160 -14.95 14.82 5.25
N LYS A 161 -15.19 13.57 5.65
CA LYS A 161 -15.98 12.61 4.84
C LYS A 161 -17.46 12.99 4.86
N ILE A 162 -17.98 13.39 6.03
CA ILE A 162 -19.35 13.90 6.17
C ILE A 162 -19.54 15.11 5.27
N ARG A 163 -18.62 16.08 5.33
CA ARG A 163 -18.68 17.31 4.52
C ARG A 163 -18.66 17.02 3.02
N VAL A 164 -17.85 16.06 2.57
CA VAL A 164 -17.82 15.63 1.16
C VAL A 164 -19.15 15.01 0.74
N VAL A 165 -19.69 14.08 1.52
CA VAL A 165 -20.99 13.44 1.23
C VAL A 165 -22.14 14.45 1.31
N GLY A 166 -22.10 15.35 2.29
CA GLY A 166 -23.06 16.42 2.48
C GLY A 166 -23.12 17.37 1.30
N LYS A 167 -21.97 17.79 0.77
CA LYS A 167 -21.92 18.60 -0.47
C LYS A 167 -22.54 17.89 -1.66
N LEU A 168 -22.27 16.59 -1.82
CA LEU A 168 -22.89 15.79 -2.87
C LEU A 168 -24.40 15.67 -2.68
N ALA A 169 -24.84 15.45 -1.43
CA ALA A 169 -26.25 15.32 -1.07
C ALA A 169 -27.01 16.62 -1.31
N ILE A 170 -26.49 17.77 -0.87
CA ILE A 170 -27.09 19.10 -1.11
C ILE A 170 -27.14 19.40 -2.62
N SER A 171 -26.09 19.06 -3.37
CA SER A 171 -26.12 19.23 -4.83
C SER A 171 -27.13 18.33 -5.54
N TYR A 172 -27.56 17.22 -4.92
CA TYR A 172 -28.46 16.24 -5.51
C TYR A 172 -29.91 16.42 -5.07
N PHE A 173 -30.14 16.59 -3.76
CA PHE A 173 -31.46 16.78 -3.15
C PHE A 173 -31.89 18.24 -3.06
N GLU A 174 -30.98 19.19 -3.30
CA GLU A 174 -31.11 20.58 -2.87
C GLU A 174 -31.12 20.70 -1.33
N ASP A 175 -31.25 21.92 -0.81
CA ASP A 175 -31.27 22.15 0.63
C ASP A 175 -32.68 22.01 1.21
N ILE A 176 -33.23 20.79 1.12
CA ILE A 176 -34.56 20.44 1.59
C ILE A 176 -34.53 19.86 3.02
N PRO A 177 -35.67 19.83 3.73
CA PRO A 177 -35.78 19.15 5.02
C PRO A 177 -35.41 17.66 4.94
N VAL A 178 -34.55 17.17 5.84
CA VAL A 178 -34.12 15.75 5.78
C VAL A 178 -35.28 14.76 5.94
N SER A 179 -36.36 15.17 6.61
CA SER A 179 -37.56 14.35 6.82
C SER A 179 -38.36 14.06 5.55
N SER A 180 -38.23 14.90 4.51
CA SER A 180 -38.95 14.72 3.23
C SER A 180 -38.26 13.70 2.31
N ILE A 181 -37.01 13.35 2.60
CA ILE A 181 -36.24 12.37 1.82
C ILE A 181 -36.73 10.96 2.15
N VAL A 182 -37.01 10.17 1.12
CA VAL A 182 -37.47 8.78 1.25
C VAL A 182 -36.35 7.77 0.95
N LEU A 183 -36.60 6.50 1.25
CA LEU A 183 -35.63 5.41 1.07
C LEU A 183 -35.14 5.29 -0.38
N GLU A 184 -36.06 5.35 -1.34
CA GLU A 184 -35.73 5.16 -2.76
C GLU A 184 -34.81 6.28 -3.27
N GLN A 185 -35.09 7.52 -2.89
CA GLN A 185 -34.25 8.68 -3.18
C GLN A 185 -32.83 8.52 -2.60
N SER A 186 -32.71 7.95 -1.40
CA SER A 186 -31.41 7.65 -0.81
C SER A 186 -30.65 6.56 -1.59
N PHE A 187 -31.35 5.57 -2.14
CA PHE A 187 -30.75 4.59 -3.05
C PHE A 187 -30.24 5.24 -4.35
N GLU A 188 -31.06 6.07 -5.00
CA GLU A 188 -30.70 6.75 -6.24
C GLU A 188 -29.50 7.69 -6.05
N PHE A 189 -29.47 8.42 -4.93
CA PHE A 189 -28.32 9.24 -4.56
C PHE A 189 -27.06 8.39 -4.37
N LEU A 190 -27.13 7.32 -3.57
CA LEU A 190 -25.97 6.45 -3.34
C LEU A 190 -25.50 5.76 -4.62
N PHE A 191 -26.42 5.38 -5.50
CA PHE A 191 -26.10 4.86 -6.82
C PHE A 191 -25.36 5.90 -7.68
N THR A 192 -25.84 7.14 -7.69
CA THR A 192 -25.18 8.28 -8.36
C THR A 192 -23.74 8.46 -7.84
N VAL A 193 -23.56 8.46 -6.51
CA VAL A 193 -22.24 8.54 -5.88
C VAL A 193 -21.36 7.36 -6.30
N TRP A 194 -21.90 6.14 -6.34
CA TRP A 194 -21.19 4.93 -6.74
C TRP A 194 -20.70 4.94 -8.20
N MET A 195 -21.38 5.70 -9.06
CA MET A 195 -21.03 5.89 -10.47
C MET A 195 -19.98 6.98 -10.70
N LEU A 196 -19.50 7.67 -9.65
CA LEU A 196 -18.41 8.62 -9.79
C LEU A 196 -17.09 7.93 -10.18
N PRO A 197 -16.28 8.57 -11.05
CA PRO A 197 -14.92 8.14 -11.32
C PRO A 197 -14.07 8.06 -10.04
N LYS A 198 -13.20 7.05 -9.93
CA LYS A 198 -12.35 6.83 -8.76
C LYS A 198 -11.45 8.02 -8.41
N GLY A 199 -11.08 8.81 -9.41
CA GLY A 199 -10.24 10.00 -9.27
C GLY A 199 -11.01 11.32 -9.08
N TRP A 200 -12.33 11.28 -8.92
CA TRP A 200 -13.14 12.50 -8.82
C TRP A 200 -12.65 13.42 -7.70
N GLY A 201 -12.74 14.74 -7.90
CA GLY A 201 -12.22 15.75 -6.97
C GLY A 201 -10.70 15.95 -7.02
N LYS A 202 -9.91 14.99 -7.53
CA LYS A 202 -8.44 15.16 -7.68
C LYS A 202 -8.05 15.88 -8.98
N ALA A 203 -8.94 15.89 -9.97
CA ALA A 203 -8.74 16.50 -11.29
C ALA A 203 -9.20 17.98 -11.38
N HIS A 204 -9.39 18.63 -10.23
CA HIS A 204 -9.81 20.04 -10.18
C HIS A 204 -8.68 21.01 -10.56
N GLY A 205 -7.45 20.54 -10.70
CA GLY A 205 -6.31 21.35 -11.18
C GLY A 205 -5.61 22.19 -10.12
N ARG A 206 -6.18 22.35 -8.91
CA ARG A 206 -5.48 23.04 -7.82
C ARG A 206 -4.37 22.15 -7.28
N ASN A 207 -3.16 22.70 -7.22
CA ASN A 207 -2.00 22.05 -6.65
C ASN A 207 -1.13 23.10 -5.92
N ARG A 208 -0.02 22.67 -5.32
CA ARG A 208 0.91 23.57 -4.60
C ARG A 208 1.56 24.66 -5.46
N HIS A 209 1.42 24.61 -6.78
CA HIS A 209 2.00 25.53 -7.76
C HIS A 209 0.93 26.33 -8.54
N GLY A 210 -0.35 25.99 -8.43
CA GLY A 210 -1.43 26.60 -9.18
C GLY A 210 -2.74 26.52 -8.40
N HIS A 211 -3.35 27.68 -8.15
CA HIS A 211 -4.62 27.80 -7.42
C HIS A 211 -5.83 27.92 -8.34
N ALA A 212 -5.61 28.16 -9.64
CA ALA A 212 -6.66 28.12 -10.65
C ALA A 212 -7.10 26.66 -10.82
N GLY A 213 -8.29 26.35 -10.32
CA GLY A 213 -8.90 25.06 -10.50
C GLY A 213 -10.31 25.20 -11.05
N ARG A 214 -10.75 24.20 -11.81
CA ARG A 214 -12.12 24.10 -12.30
C ARG A 214 -13.03 23.57 -11.20
N ASP A 215 -14.21 24.15 -11.08
CA ASP A 215 -15.27 23.54 -10.27
C ASP A 215 -15.82 22.34 -11.02
N LEU A 216 -15.91 21.21 -10.32
CA LEU A 216 -16.31 19.93 -10.89
C LEU A 216 -17.76 19.67 -10.54
N CYS A 217 -18.63 19.55 -11.55
CA CYS A 217 -19.99 19.06 -11.37
C CYS A 217 -19.98 17.51 -11.33
N PRO A 218 -20.42 16.87 -10.23
CA PRO A 218 -20.42 15.41 -10.12
C PRO A 218 -21.21 14.70 -11.22
N LEU A 219 -22.39 15.21 -11.57
CA LEU A 219 -23.25 14.63 -12.60
C LEU A 219 -22.63 14.74 -14.00
N GLN A 220 -21.93 15.84 -14.28
CA GLN A 220 -21.22 16.01 -15.56
C GLN A 220 -20.05 15.02 -15.68
N GLU A 221 -19.25 14.86 -14.63
CA GLU A 221 -18.14 13.90 -14.60
C GLU A 221 -18.61 12.46 -14.81
N ILE A 222 -19.78 12.09 -14.28
CA ILE A 222 -20.42 10.78 -14.54
C ILE A 222 -20.80 10.66 -16.02
N ARG A 223 -21.52 11.63 -16.57
CA ARG A 223 -21.95 11.61 -17.99
C ARG A 223 -20.78 11.52 -18.96
N GLU A 224 -19.71 12.27 -18.71
CA GLU A 224 -18.50 12.23 -19.53
C GLU A 224 -17.81 10.87 -19.48
N ALA A 225 -17.75 10.27 -18.29
CA ALA A 225 -17.16 8.94 -18.11
C ALA A 225 -18.02 7.84 -18.75
N ASP A 226 -19.34 7.90 -18.59
CA ASP A 226 -20.29 6.95 -19.20
C ASP A 226 -20.26 7.03 -20.72
N THR A 227 -20.17 8.24 -21.29
CA THR A 227 -20.05 8.44 -22.74
C THR A 227 -18.75 7.82 -23.29
N LYS A 228 -17.64 7.97 -22.57
CA LYS A 228 -16.35 7.37 -22.96
C LYS A 228 -16.39 5.84 -22.88
N ASP A 229 -16.93 5.31 -21.79
CA ASP A 229 -17.04 3.87 -21.58
C ASP A 229 -18.00 3.23 -22.60
N ALA A 230 -19.10 3.90 -22.98
CA ALA A 230 -20.03 3.43 -24.01
C ALA A 230 -19.36 3.32 -25.40
N LYS A 231 -18.59 4.34 -25.81
CA LYS A 231 -17.82 4.32 -27.07
C LYS A 231 -16.79 3.19 -27.07
N LEU A 232 -16.08 3.01 -25.95
CA LEU A 232 -15.10 1.94 -25.81
C LEU A 232 -15.75 0.55 -25.85
N LEU A 233 -16.92 0.39 -25.25
CA LEU A 233 -17.69 -0.86 -25.32
C LEU A 233 -18.10 -1.19 -26.75
N GLU A 234 -18.62 -0.21 -27.50
CA GLU A 234 -18.99 -0.37 -28.90
C GLU A 234 -17.77 -0.73 -29.78
N GLU A 235 -16.65 -0.05 -29.59
CA GLU A 235 -15.40 -0.37 -30.27
C GLU A 235 -14.93 -1.81 -29.98
N ILE A 236 -14.87 -2.21 -28.71
CA ILE A 236 -14.35 -3.54 -28.35
C ILE A 236 -15.31 -4.67 -28.73
N THR A 237 -16.61 -4.43 -28.63
CA THR A 237 -17.61 -5.44 -29.00
C THR A 237 -17.62 -5.71 -30.49
N SER A 238 -17.44 -4.68 -31.34
CA SER A 238 -17.40 -4.80 -32.82
C SER A 238 -16.11 -5.42 -33.38
N LEU A 239 -15.05 -5.61 -32.57
CA LEU A 239 -13.82 -6.25 -33.04
C LEU A 239 -13.95 -7.77 -33.15
N ASP A 240 -14.25 -8.28 -34.34
CA ASP A 240 -14.36 -9.74 -34.57
C ASP A 240 -13.02 -10.50 -34.49
N THR A 241 -11.90 -9.77 -34.49
CA THR A 241 -10.55 -10.34 -34.38
C THR A 241 -10.17 -10.76 -32.95
N LEU A 242 -10.91 -10.30 -31.92
CA LEU A 242 -10.61 -10.59 -30.52
C LEU A 242 -11.56 -11.65 -29.95
N SER A 243 -10.99 -12.62 -29.23
CA SER A 243 -11.77 -13.57 -28.45
C SER A 243 -12.57 -12.87 -27.33
N ILE A 244 -13.67 -13.46 -26.87
CA ILE A 244 -14.45 -12.91 -25.75
C ILE A 244 -13.58 -12.71 -24.48
N PRO A 245 -12.68 -13.64 -24.09
CA PRO A 245 -11.72 -13.39 -23.01
C PRO A 245 -10.82 -12.17 -23.23
N ASP A 246 -10.33 -11.96 -24.45
CA ASP A 246 -9.46 -10.81 -24.77
C ASP A 246 -10.23 -9.49 -24.76
N LYS A 247 -11.44 -9.47 -25.31
CA LYS A 247 -12.38 -8.34 -25.20
C LYS A 247 -12.62 -7.98 -23.73
N ARG A 248 -12.85 -8.98 -22.86
CA ARG A 248 -13.01 -8.78 -21.42
C ARG A 248 -11.75 -8.21 -20.78
N ARG A 249 -10.57 -8.74 -21.11
CA ARG A 249 -9.29 -8.25 -20.57
C ARG A 249 -9.06 -6.78 -20.94
N ARG A 250 -9.31 -6.43 -22.21
CA ARG A 250 -9.19 -5.07 -22.73
C ARG A 250 -10.13 -4.11 -22.01
N LEU A 251 -11.41 -4.46 -21.87
CA LEU A 251 -12.38 -3.65 -21.13
C LEU A 251 -12.00 -3.45 -19.65
N VAL A 252 -11.51 -4.49 -18.98
CA VAL A 252 -11.03 -4.36 -17.58
C VAL A 252 -9.88 -3.35 -17.45
N GLN A 253 -9.03 -3.25 -18.48
CA GLN A 253 -7.86 -2.37 -18.53
C GLN A 253 -8.15 -0.94 -19.03
N GLU A 254 -9.15 -0.75 -19.89
CA GLU A 254 -9.40 0.53 -20.55
C GLU A 254 -10.61 1.29 -19.99
N LEU A 255 -11.62 0.61 -19.43
CA LEU A 255 -12.78 1.28 -18.81
C LEU A 255 -12.37 2.19 -17.66
N ILE A 256 -13.05 3.34 -17.53
CA ILE A 256 -12.79 4.32 -16.48
C ILE A 256 -13.20 3.74 -15.11
N PRO A 257 -12.26 3.57 -14.16
CA PRO A 257 -12.59 2.96 -12.88
C PRO A 257 -13.56 3.81 -12.06
N ARG A 258 -14.65 3.20 -11.61
CA ARG A 258 -15.63 3.80 -10.68
C ARG A 258 -15.30 3.49 -9.22
N LEU A 259 -16.02 4.12 -8.28
CA LEU A 259 -15.88 3.84 -6.84
C LEU A 259 -16.09 2.36 -6.52
N THR A 260 -15.36 1.82 -5.55
CA THR A 260 -15.53 0.42 -5.14
C THR A 260 -16.78 0.24 -4.29
N ASP A 261 -17.42 -0.93 -4.37
CA ASP A 261 -18.60 -1.28 -3.57
C ASP A 261 -18.34 -1.11 -2.07
N GLY A 262 -17.16 -1.52 -1.59
CA GLY A 262 -16.73 -1.31 -0.20
C GLY A 262 -16.68 0.18 0.22
N TYR A 263 -16.29 1.07 -0.70
CA TYR A 263 -16.24 2.50 -0.41
C TYR A 263 -17.63 3.14 -0.42
N LEU A 264 -18.58 2.58 -1.16
CA LEU A 264 -19.96 3.04 -1.13
C LEU A 264 -20.59 2.87 0.26
N PHE A 265 -20.29 1.77 0.97
CA PHE A 265 -20.75 1.59 2.35
C PHE A 265 -20.24 2.70 3.28
N VAL A 266 -19.01 3.18 3.07
CA VAL A 266 -18.49 4.35 3.81
C VAL A 266 -19.31 5.60 3.51
N GLN A 267 -19.64 5.86 2.23
CA GLN A 267 -20.48 7.01 1.85
C GLN A 267 -21.89 6.90 2.44
N ARG A 268 -22.49 5.71 2.40
CA ARG A 268 -23.77 5.39 3.03
C ARG A 268 -23.72 5.66 4.53
N ASP A 269 -22.66 5.29 5.22
CA ASP A 269 -22.54 5.51 6.67
C ASP A 269 -22.37 6.99 7.01
N MET A 270 -21.73 7.79 6.14
CA MET A 270 -21.69 9.25 6.31
C MET A 270 -23.06 9.87 6.08
N LEU A 271 -23.80 9.43 5.06
CA LEU A 271 -25.18 9.85 4.82
C LEU A 271 -26.08 9.50 6.02
N ASN A 272 -25.93 8.29 6.58
CA ASN A 272 -26.67 7.87 7.77
C ASN A 272 -26.35 8.74 8.99
N ARG A 273 -25.11 9.22 9.14
CA ARG A 273 -24.74 10.17 10.21
C ARG A 273 -25.41 11.52 10.02
N ILE A 274 -25.42 12.06 8.80
CA ILE A 274 -26.13 13.31 8.47
C ILE A 274 -27.61 13.16 8.81
N PHE A 275 -28.24 12.07 8.37
CA PHE A 275 -29.67 11.86 8.59
C PHE A 275 -29.99 11.61 10.06
N ARG A 276 -29.07 10.98 10.81
CA ARG A 276 -29.21 10.79 12.26
C ARG A 276 -29.12 12.10 13.02
N ALA A 277 -28.30 13.04 12.58
CA ALA A 277 -28.21 14.37 13.20
C ALA A 277 -29.54 15.13 13.13
N ALA A 278 -30.30 14.94 12.03
CA ALA A 278 -31.63 15.53 11.85
C ALA A 278 -32.77 14.72 12.47
N LEU A 279 -32.81 13.40 12.24
CA LEU A 279 -33.98 12.55 12.54
C LEU A 279 -33.84 11.73 13.84
N GLY A 280 -32.69 11.78 14.51
CA GLY A 280 -32.39 10.91 15.65
C GLY A 280 -32.28 9.43 15.23
N THR A 281 -32.59 8.51 16.14
CA THR A 281 -32.43 7.05 15.89
C THR A 281 -33.64 6.37 15.27
N LYS A 282 -34.83 7.01 15.28
CA LYS A 282 -36.10 6.35 14.93
C LYS A 282 -36.16 5.80 13.49
N ARG A 283 -35.51 6.46 12.52
CA ARG A 283 -35.56 6.09 11.08
C ARG A 283 -34.22 5.67 10.47
N VAL A 284 -33.13 5.81 11.23
CA VAL A 284 -31.75 5.56 10.76
C VAL A 284 -30.89 4.82 11.79
N GLY A 285 -31.52 4.37 12.88
CA GLY A 285 -30.92 3.58 13.95
C GLY A 285 -30.51 2.20 13.48
N ARG A 286 -29.74 1.51 14.32
CA ARG A 286 -29.31 0.15 14.05
C ARG A 286 -30.49 -0.82 14.08
N ASP A 287 -31.42 -0.60 15.01
CA ASP A 287 -32.53 -1.51 15.33
C ASP A 287 -33.84 -1.16 14.59
N VAL A 288 -33.77 -0.27 13.60
CA VAL A 288 -34.92 0.08 12.74
C VAL A 288 -35.14 -1.04 11.73
N ASP A 289 -36.38 -1.46 11.57
CA ASP A 289 -36.77 -2.44 10.56
C ASP A 289 -36.49 -1.91 9.16
N ASP A 290 -36.15 -2.81 8.23
CA ASP A 290 -35.69 -2.45 6.89
C ASP A 290 -36.74 -1.64 6.09
N GLU A 291 -38.03 -1.79 6.38
CA GLU A 291 -39.14 -1.08 5.72
C GLU A 291 -39.29 0.38 6.19
N ASP A 292 -38.89 0.70 7.43
CA ASP A 292 -39.07 2.04 8.02
C ASP A 292 -37.82 2.94 7.85
N ARG A 293 -36.76 2.41 7.24
CA ARG A 293 -35.49 3.11 7.04
C ARG A 293 -35.60 4.19 5.97
N VAL A 294 -34.92 5.31 6.20
CA VAL A 294 -34.69 6.32 5.15
C VAL A 294 -33.36 6.10 4.43
N VAL A 295 -32.37 5.56 5.13
CA VAL A 295 -31.06 5.24 4.54
C VAL A 295 -30.93 3.72 4.48
N PRO A 296 -30.63 3.14 3.31
CA PRO A 296 -30.69 1.69 3.14
C PRO A 296 -29.73 0.96 4.07
N SER A 297 -30.13 -0.20 4.58
CA SER A 297 -29.25 -1.04 5.37
C SER A 297 -28.11 -1.61 4.52
N HIS A 298 -27.03 -2.09 5.15
CA HIS A 298 -25.93 -2.73 4.42
C HIS A 298 -26.43 -3.94 3.62
N SER A 299 -27.40 -4.69 4.15
CA SER A 299 -28.03 -5.83 3.48
C SER A 299 -28.82 -5.39 2.25
N GLN A 300 -29.72 -4.42 2.38
CA GLN A 300 -30.53 -3.92 1.27
C GLN A 300 -29.65 -3.35 0.15
N LEU A 301 -28.66 -2.53 0.49
CA LEU A 301 -27.72 -1.96 -0.50
C LEU A 301 -26.91 -3.05 -1.20
N LYS A 302 -26.39 -4.03 -0.45
CA LYS A 302 -25.66 -5.17 -1.03
C LYS A 302 -26.51 -5.98 -2.01
N LYS A 303 -27.77 -6.27 -1.66
CA LYS A 303 -28.72 -6.98 -2.54
C LYS A 303 -28.95 -6.21 -3.84
N ARG A 304 -29.18 -4.89 -3.79
CA ARG A 304 -29.37 -4.07 -5.00
C ARG A 304 -28.12 -4.00 -5.87
N LEU A 305 -26.94 -3.83 -5.27
CA LEU A 305 -25.68 -3.86 -6.02
C LEU A 305 -25.46 -5.21 -6.71
N GLN A 306 -25.75 -6.33 -6.04
CA GLN A 306 -25.65 -7.66 -6.63
C GLN A 306 -26.64 -7.86 -7.80
N ALA A 307 -27.89 -7.41 -7.64
CA ALA A 307 -28.89 -7.45 -8.70
C ALA A 307 -28.45 -6.61 -9.91
N TRP A 308 -27.91 -5.42 -9.67
CA TRP A 308 -27.34 -4.55 -10.72
C TRP A 308 -26.17 -5.21 -11.44
N HIS A 309 -25.20 -5.79 -10.72
CA HIS A 309 -24.06 -6.50 -11.34
C HIS A 309 -24.50 -7.73 -12.15
N LYS A 310 -25.65 -8.33 -11.82
CA LYS A 310 -26.24 -9.44 -12.58
C LYS A 310 -26.89 -8.95 -13.87
N SER A 311 -27.57 -7.79 -13.85
CA SER A 311 -28.24 -7.22 -15.03
C SER A 311 -27.30 -6.48 -15.97
N GLN A 312 -26.20 -5.91 -15.46
CA GLN A 312 -25.28 -5.05 -16.21
C GLN A 312 -24.14 -5.82 -16.84
N LYS A 313 -24.51 -6.76 -17.68
CA LYS A 313 -23.61 -7.55 -18.52
C LYS A 313 -24.12 -7.45 -19.94
N THR A 314 -23.21 -7.27 -20.89
CA THR A 314 -23.57 -7.43 -22.31
C THR A 314 -24.05 -8.87 -22.57
N ASP A 315 -24.66 -9.12 -23.72
CA ASP A 315 -25.10 -10.46 -24.13
C ASP A 315 -23.97 -11.51 -24.03
N CYS A 316 -22.74 -11.09 -24.34
CA CYS A 316 -21.52 -11.90 -24.23
C CYS A 316 -20.85 -11.87 -22.84
N LYS A 317 -21.56 -11.38 -21.80
CA LYS A 317 -21.09 -11.28 -20.41
C LYS A 317 -19.82 -10.44 -20.23
N LEU A 318 -19.67 -9.38 -21.00
CA LEU A 318 -18.59 -8.40 -20.81
C LEU A 318 -18.98 -7.36 -19.73
N PRO A 319 -18.00 -6.86 -18.97
CA PRO A 319 -18.25 -5.85 -17.94
C PRO A 319 -18.55 -4.50 -18.57
N THR A 320 -19.60 -3.83 -18.11
CA THR A 320 -19.91 -2.43 -18.49
C THR A 320 -19.32 -1.42 -17.51
N ARG A 321 -18.89 -1.89 -16.33
CA ARG A 321 -18.30 -1.07 -15.26
C ARG A 321 -17.17 -1.83 -14.59
N VAL A 322 -16.09 -1.11 -14.26
CA VAL A 322 -14.95 -1.66 -13.53
C VAL A 322 -14.68 -0.84 -12.28
N SER A 323 -14.22 -1.52 -11.23
CA SER A 323 -13.62 -0.88 -10.07
C SER A 323 -12.20 -1.42 -9.88
N ARG A 324 -11.29 -0.56 -9.40
CA ARG A 324 -9.90 -0.95 -9.14
C ARG A 324 -9.57 -0.75 -7.67
N PRO A 325 -9.94 -1.68 -6.78
CA PRO A 325 -9.53 -1.60 -5.39
C PRO A 325 -8.00 -1.62 -5.30
N LYS A 326 -7.43 -0.88 -4.35
CA LYS A 326 -5.99 -0.93 -4.11
C LYS A 326 -5.63 -2.31 -3.58
N ARG A 327 -4.94 -3.12 -4.40
CA ARG A 327 -4.40 -4.41 -3.98
C ARG A 327 -3.04 -4.17 -3.33
N ARG A 328 -2.93 -4.49 -2.05
CA ARG A 328 -1.64 -4.48 -1.33
C ARG A 328 -1.06 -5.89 -1.32
N MET A 329 0.22 -6.02 -1.60
CA MET A 329 0.97 -7.26 -1.50
C MET A 329 1.84 -7.23 -0.25
N SER A 330 2.16 -8.40 0.28
CA SER A 330 3.15 -8.49 1.34
C SER A 330 4.53 -8.27 0.73
N TRP A 331 5.41 -7.57 1.43
CA TRP A 331 6.75 -7.30 0.92
C TRP A 331 7.49 -8.61 0.64
N SER A 332 8.05 -8.73 -0.56
CA SER A 332 8.91 -9.85 -0.92
C SER A 332 10.18 -9.90 -0.04
N LEU A 333 10.81 -11.07 0.06
CA LEU A 333 12.07 -11.21 0.82
C LEU A 333 13.18 -10.35 0.22
N GLU A 334 13.23 -10.27 -1.11
CA GLU A 334 14.16 -9.42 -1.86
C GLU A 334 13.96 -7.95 -1.47
N HIS A 335 12.71 -7.48 -1.45
CA HIS A 335 12.42 -6.09 -1.13
C HIS A 335 12.74 -5.76 0.32
N VAL A 336 12.40 -6.65 1.27
CA VAL A 336 12.76 -6.49 2.68
C VAL A 336 14.28 -6.43 2.86
N SER A 337 15.03 -7.30 2.20
CA SER A 337 16.49 -7.32 2.30
C SER A 337 17.12 -6.07 1.65
N ARG A 338 16.62 -5.62 0.49
CA ARG A 338 17.06 -4.36 -0.15
C ARG A 338 16.80 -3.15 0.74
N LEU A 339 15.67 -3.12 1.46
CA LEU A 339 15.39 -2.09 2.46
C LEU A 339 16.44 -2.10 3.56
N PHE A 340 16.76 -3.25 4.16
CA PHE A 340 17.78 -3.34 5.23
C PHE A 340 19.21 -3.12 4.76
N ARG A 341 19.49 -3.33 3.47
CA ARG A 341 20.77 -2.96 2.83
C ARG A 341 20.80 -1.52 2.33
N SER A 342 19.72 -0.75 2.50
CA SER A 342 19.68 0.63 2.05
C SER A 342 20.52 1.56 2.93
N PRO A 343 20.84 2.78 2.44
CA PRO A 343 21.52 3.81 3.23
C PRO A 343 20.79 4.24 4.50
N ILE A 344 19.49 3.90 4.65
CA ILE A 344 18.73 4.13 5.88
C ILE A 344 19.39 3.39 7.06
N TYR A 345 19.80 2.14 6.84
CA TYR A 345 20.31 1.26 7.89
C TYR A 345 21.82 1.07 7.82
N LEU A 346 22.37 0.86 6.62
CA LEU A 346 23.82 0.72 6.45
C LEU A 346 24.56 2.07 6.54
N GLY A 347 23.83 3.18 6.47
CA GLY A 347 24.34 4.52 6.68
C GLY A 347 24.43 5.37 5.41
N THR A 348 24.28 6.67 5.62
CA THR A 348 24.31 7.70 4.59
C THR A 348 25.61 8.50 4.62
N SER A 349 26.00 9.06 3.46
CA SER A 349 27.16 9.95 3.34
C SER A 349 26.96 11.34 3.96
N SER A 350 25.71 11.78 4.14
CA SER A 350 25.37 13.09 4.68
C SER A 350 24.05 13.03 5.43
N PRO A 351 23.94 13.68 6.61
CA PRO A 351 22.69 13.68 7.35
C PRO A 351 21.48 14.26 6.58
N LYS A 352 21.74 15.18 5.65
CA LYS A 352 20.72 15.82 4.82
C LYS A 352 20.33 15.00 3.57
N GLN A 353 21.20 14.10 3.09
CA GLN A 353 21.00 13.34 1.84
C GLN A 353 20.89 11.85 2.13
N ARG A 354 19.77 11.44 2.75
CA ARG A 354 19.59 10.06 3.23
C ARG A 354 19.60 8.97 2.18
N SER A 355 19.34 9.30 0.91
CA SER A 355 19.39 8.32 -0.19
C SER A 355 20.82 7.98 -0.65
N ARG A 356 21.83 8.79 -0.29
CA ARG A 356 23.19 8.61 -0.78
C ARG A 356 23.97 7.65 0.09
N LYS A 357 24.37 6.50 -0.47
CA LYS A 357 25.22 5.47 0.17
C LYS A 357 26.45 6.12 0.82
N ALA A 358 26.76 5.70 2.05
CA ALA A 358 27.95 6.14 2.77
C ALA A 358 29.25 5.69 2.08
N THR A 359 30.32 6.45 2.30
CA THR A 359 31.69 6.04 1.96
C THR A 359 32.41 5.67 3.25
N ALA A 360 33.46 4.83 3.19
CA ALA A 360 34.21 4.40 4.37
C ALA A 360 34.70 5.55 5.28
N ARG A 361 34.90 6.77 4.77
CA ARG A 361 35.30 7.95 5.56
C ARG A 361 34.13 8.76 6.13
N LYS A 362 32.94 8.70 5.51
CA LYS A 362 31.76 9.51 5.86
C LYS A 362 30.54 8.60 5.89
N ARG A 363 30.21 8.11 7.09
CA ARG A 363 29.09 7.20 7.35
C ARG A 363 28.30 7.73 8.54
N TYR A 364 27.04 8.06 8.32
CA TYR A 364 26.10 8.54 9.34
C TYR A 364 24.90 7.59 9.42
N ILE A 365 24.49 7.22 10.62
CA ILE A 365 23.26 6.46 10.87
C ILE A 365 22.40 7.31 11.79
N ILE A 366 21.20 7.67 11.33
CA ILE A 366 20.29 8.55 12.07
C ILE A 366 19.11 7.73 12.55
N ARG A 367 18.97 7.59 13.86
CA ARG A 367 17.96 6.75 14.53
C ARG A 367 16.68 7.55 14.85
N ASP A 368 16.06 8.10 13.80
CA ASP A 368 14.80 8.84 13.88
C ASP A 368 13.61 7.98 13.38
N ALA A 369 12.46 8.59 13.14
CA ALA A 369 11.27 7.91 12.64
C ALA A 369 11.51 7.11 11.35
N ILE A 370 12.36 7.60 10.42
CA ILE A 370 12.64 6.88 9.16
C ILE A 370 13.41 5.58 9.42
N TYR A 371 14.20 5.53 10.49
CA TYR A 371 14.93 4.32 10.89
C TYR A 371 14.03 3.36 11.68
N TRP A 372 13.34 3.85 12.70
CA TRP A 372 12.63 2.98 13.65
C TRP A 372 11.23 2.56 13.23
N VAL A 373 10.44 3.47 12.62
CA VAL A 373 9.04 3.17 12.31
C VAL A 373 8.93 1.98 11.34
N PRO A 374 9.70 1.90 10.23
CA PRO A 374 9.62 0.72 9.35
C PRO A 374 10.03 -0.58 10.05
N LEU A 375 11.05 -0.55 10.92
CA LEU A 375 11.47 -1.70 11.72
C LEU A 375 10.33 -2.17 12.63
N VAL A 376 9.75 -1.26 13.42
CA VAL A 376 8.63 -1.59 14.32
C VAL A 376 7.43 -2.09 13.54
N MET A 377 7.12 -1.49 12.40
CA MET A 377 5.98 -1.89 11.58
C MET A 377 6.12 -3.29 11.00
N ILE A 378 7.32 -3.66 10.52
CA ILE A 378 7.53 -4.99 9.95
C ILE A 378 7.67 -6.05 11.04
N THR A 379 8.28 -5.74 12.19
CA THR A 379 8.48 -6.73 13.26
C THR A 379 7.28 -6.87 14.21
N MET A 380 6.47 -5.83 14.40
CA MET A 380 5.35 -5.82 15.38
C MET A 380 3.98 -5.55 14.74
N GLY A 381 3.94 -5.15 13.46
CA GLY A 381 2.69 -4.93 12.74
C GLY A 381 1.92 -3.69 13.22
N VAL A 382 2.54 -2.78 13.95
CA VAL A 382 1.90 -1.57 14.48
C VAL A 382 1.50 -0.62 13.34
N ARG A 383 0.38 0.11 13.47
CA ARG A 383 -0.01 1.10 12.43
C ARG A 383 0.93 2.31 12.48
N PRO A 384 1.23 2.98 11.36
CA PRO A 384 2.14 4.14 11.36
C PRO A 384 1.73 5.24 12.35
N GLU A 385 0.43 5.56 12.41
CA GLU A 385 -0.08 6.58 13.33
C GLU A 385 0.07 6.16 14.80
N GLU A 386 -0.11 4.88 15.12
CA GLU A 386 0.03 4.36 16.49
C GLU A 386 1.47 4.54 17.01
N ILE A 387 2.47 4.18 16.20
CA ILE A 387 3.88 4.30 16.63
C ILE A 387 4.39 5.74 16.58
N LEU A 388 3.90 6.57 15.65
CA LEU A 388 4.27 8.00 15.59
C LEU A 388 3.68 8.84 16.72
N GLN A 389 2.60 8.34 17.35
CA GLN A 389 1.98 8.90 18.55
C GLN A 389 2.50 8.26 19.84
N ALA A 390 3.40 7.27 19.77
CA ALA A 390 3.85 6.63 21.00
C ALA A 390 4.73 7.58 21.83
N ALA A 391 4.41 7.68 23.12
CA ALA A 391 5.17 8.42 24.11
C ALA A 391 6.32 7.58 24.67
N VAL A 392 7.29 8.24 25.30
CA VAL A 392 8.37 7.56 26.03
C VAL A 392 7.82 6.77 27.22
N SER A 393 6.71 7.24 27.83
CA SER A 393 6.00 6.57 28.92
C SER A 393 5.32 5.26 28.51
N ASP A 394 4.96 5.13 27.23
CA ASP A 394 4.27 3.93 26.70
C ASP A 394 5.20 2.70 26.66
N ILE A 395 6.51 2.91 26.80
CA ILE A 395 7.50 1.83 26.86
C ILE A 395 7.61 1.35 28.30
N VAL A 396 7.00 0.21 28.57
CA VAL A 396 6.84 -0.35 29.92
C VAL A 396 7.51 -1.71 30.05
N ARG A 397 7.76 -2.12 31.30
CA ARG A 397 8.18 -3.49 31.61
C ARG A 397 6.99 -4.24 32.20
N ARG A 398 6.61 -5.36 31.58
CA ARG A 398 5.53 -6.27 32.01
C ARG A 398 6.05 -7.69 31.88
N ASP A 399 5.73 -8.57 32.83
CA ASP A 399 6.22 -9.96 32.86
C ASP A 399 7.74 -10.11 32.65
N GLY A 400 8.51 -9.16 33.21
CA GLY A 400 9.97 -9.14 33.08
C GLY A 400 10.51 -8.70 31.71
N ILE A 401 9.66 -8.53 30.70
CA ILE A 401 10.00 -8.16 29.32
C ILE A 401 9.61 -6.71 29.00
N LEU A 402 10.22 -6.14 27.96
CA LEU A 402 9.90 -4.78 27.51
C LEU A 402 8.73 -4.83 26.53
N CYS A 403 7.74 -3.97 26.73
CA CYS A 403 6.53 -3.88 25.94
C CYS A 403 6.27 -2.42 25.52
N ILE A 404 5.45 -2.25 24.49
CA ILE A 404 4.86 -0.97 24.10
C ILE A 404 3.36 -1.02 24.33
N PHE A 405 2.84 -0.04 25.08
CA PHE A 405 1.41 0.20 25.18
C PHE A 405 0.97 1.05 24.00
N LEU A 406 -0.09 0.63 23.30
CA LEU A 406 -0.61 1.38 22.15
C LEU A 406 -2.02 1.86 22.48
N GLY A 407 -2.23 3.17 22.43
CA GLY A 407 -3.54 3.80 22.59
C GLY A 407 -3.93 4.21 24.02
N GLU A 408 -2.96 4.50 24.89
CA GLU A 408 -3.20 4.95 26.28
C GLU A 408 -3.69 6.40 26.37
N GLU A 409 -3.24 7.29 25.47
CA GLU A 409 -3.50 8.73 25.58
C GLU A 409 -4.99 9.11 25.57
N GLU A 410 -5.41 9.92 26.56
CA GLU A 410 -6.74 10.53 26.64
C GLU A 410 -6.99 11.54 25.50
N ASP A 411 -5.94 12.19 24.99
CA ASP A 411 -5.98 13.14 23.86
C ASP A 411 -6.07 12.46 22.48
N ALA A 412 -6.09 11.13 22.42
CA ALA A 412 -6.31 10.41 21.18
C ALA A 412 -7.81 10.44 20.82
N TYR A 413 -8.26 11.57 20.24
CA TYR A 413 -9.59 11.81 19.63
C TYR A 413 -10.11 10.73 18.65
N LEU A 414 -9.36 9.63 18.44
CA LEU A 414 -9.49 8.77 17.27
C LEU A 414 -9.47 7.25 17.50
N LYS A 415 -9.53 6.73 18.73
CA LYS A 415 -9.49 5.26 18.91
C LYS A 415 -10.53 4.76 19.92
N ASN A 416 -11.44 3.91 19.44
CA ASN A 416 -12.27 3.06 20.29
C ASN A 416 -11.38 2.29 21.28
N GLU A 417 -11.83 2.08 22.52
CA GLU A 417 -11.16 1.28 23.56
C GLU A 417 -10.62 -0.06 23.01
N GLN A 418 -11.30 -0.62 22.01
CA GLN A 418 -11.00 -1.84 21.28
C GLN A 418 -9.65 -1.86 20.53
N SER A 419 -9.00 -0.72 20.31
CA SER A 419 -7.67 -0.65 19.67
C SER A 419 -6.51 -0.66 20.67
N ARG A 420 -6.81 -0.55 21.97
CA ARG A 420 -5.81 -0.53 23.05
C ARG A 420 -5.19 -1.91 23.17
N ARG A 421 -3.85 -1.97 23.08
CA ARG A 421 -3.13 -3.23 23.26
C ARG A 421 -1.72 -3.04 23.76
N ILE A 422 -1.22 -4.04 24.47
CA ILE A 422 0.18 -4.15 24.86
C ILE A 422 0.85 -5.17 23.95
N LEU A 423 2.00 -4.79 23.36
CA LEU A 423 2.80 -5.70 22.53
C LEU A 423 4.21 -5.83 23.10
N PRO A 424 4.76 -7.05 23.20
CA PRO A 424 6.15 -7.24 23.58
C PRO A 424 7.07 -6.76 22.46
N ILE A 425 8.20 -6.16 22.84
CA ILE A 425 9.20 -5.66 21.90
C ILE A 425 10.07 -6.84 21.44
N PRO A 426 10.16 -7.10 20.12
CA PRO A 426 10.94 -8.22 19.58
C PRO A 426 12.43 -8.11 19.92
N GLN A 427 13.06 -9.26 20.15
CA GLN A 427 14.47 -9.37 20.52
C GLN A 427 15.39 -8.73 19.49
N ILE A 428 15.03 -8.73 18.20
CA ILE A 428 15.81 -8.07 17.15
C ILE A 428 15.90 -6.55 17.37
N LEU A 429 14.83 -5.91 17.82
CA LEU A 429 14.84 -4.47 18.13
C LEU A 429 15.65 -4.19 19.39
N LEU A 430 15.57 -5.07 20.39
CA LEU A 430 16.38 -4.98 21.61
C LEU A 430 17.87 -5.14 21.29
N LYS A 431 18.26 -6.10 20.44
CA LYS A 431 19.64 -6.26 19.96
C LYS A 431 20.14 -5.03 19.22
N LEU A 432 19.28 -4.34 18.48
CA LEU A 432 19.61 -3.07 17.82
C LEU A 432 19.79 -1.89 18.80
N GLY A 433 19.51 -2.08 20.09
CA GLY A 433 19.64 -1.05 21.11
C GLY A 433 18.42 -0.15 21.22
N PHE A 434 17.21 -0.65 20.91
CA PHE A 434 15.98 0.13 21.02
C PHE A 434 15.75 0.64 22.46
N ARG A 435 15.98 -0.21 23.45
CA ARG A 435 15.86 0.14 24.88
C ARG A 435 16.79 1.31 25.24
N GLU A 436 18.06 1.20 24.88
CA GLU A 436 19.08 2.20 25.20
C GLU A 436 18.75 3.54 24.52
N TRP A 437 18.22 3.49 23.30
CA TRP A 437 17.72 4.66 22.59
C TRP A 437 16.51 5.32 23.28
N VAL A 438 15.52 4.54 23.75
CA VAL A 438 14.39 5.07 24.52
C VAL A 438 14.86 5.67 25.85
N VAL A 439 15.77 5.01 26.56
CA VAL A 439 16.34 5.51 27.82
C VAL A 439 17.07 6.83 27.60
N ALA A 440 17.80 6.99 26.50
CA ALA A 440 18.45 8.25 26.15
C ALA A 440 17.44 9.38 25.94
N LYS A 441 16.33 9.11 25.23
CA LYS A 441 15.22 10.08 25.08
C LYS A 441 14.59 10.47 26.41
N LYS A 442 14.34 9.49 27.29
CA LYS A 442 13.82 9.74 28.64
C LYS A 442 14.75 10.64 29.44
N LYS A 443 16.06 10.38 29.40
CA LYS A 443 17.08 11.21 30.08
C LYS A 443 17.18 12.61 29.49
N ALA A 444 16.90 12.78 28.19
CA ALA A 444 16.85 14.08 27.54
C ALA A 444 15.55 14.86 27.83
N GLY A 445 14.61 14.30 28.60
CA GLY A 445 13.33 14.94 28.92
C GLY A 445 12.33 14.95 27.76
N GLU A 446 12.53 14.13 26.73
CA GLU A 446 11.58 14.03 25.63
C GLU A 446 10.32 13.27 26.05
N SER A 447 9.14 13.81 25.73
CA SER A 447 7.86 13.14 25.99
C SER A 447 7.49 12.12 24.90
N TRP A 448 7.82 12.39 23.64
CA TRP A 448 7.43 11.58 22.48
C TRP A 448 8.60 10.75 21.96
N LEU A 449 8.32 9.56 21.39
CA LEU A 449 9.36 8.78 20.70
C LEU A 449 9.83 9.47 19.41
N PHE A 450 8.94 10.16 18.69
CA PHE A 450 9.21 10.78 17.39
C PHE A 450 8.74 12.25 17.30
N PRO A 451 9.32 13.17 18.10
CA PRO A 451 8.94 14.59 18.09
C PRO A 451 9.24 15.30 16.75
N GLU A 452 10.13 14.76 15.92
CA GLU A 452 10.49 15.32 14.62
C GLU A 452 9.42 15.15 13.52
N ILE A 453 8.40 14.32 13.77
CA ILE A 453 7.25 14.15 12.89
C ILE A 453 6.06 14.91 13.46
N GLN A 454 5.89 16.13 12.94
CA GLN A 454 4.76 16.98 13.29
C GLN A 454 3.47 16.48 12.61
N PRO A 455 2.29 16.69 13.24
CA PRO A 455 0.99 16.34 12.65
C PRO A 455 0.68 17.22 11.43
N ASP A 456 -0.08 16.68 10.48
CA ASP A 456 -0.50 17.44 9.31
C ASP A 456 -1.55 18.51 9.65
N LYS A 457 -1.55 19.63 8.92
CA LYS A 457 -2.45 20.77 9.20
C LYS A 457 -3.93 20.43 8.96
N SER A 458 -4.24 19.53 8.03
CA SER A 458 -5.61 19.19 7.65
C SER A 458 -6.29 18.30 8.68
N HIS A 459 -5.66 17.17 9.02
CA HIS A 459 -6.26 16.09 9.80
C HIS A 459 -5.59 15.83 11.14
N GLY A 460 -4.48 16.51 11.44
CA GLY A 460 -3.72 16.28 12.67
C GLY A 460 -2.97 14.95 12.71
N ARG A 461 -2.83 14.25 11.58
CA ARG A 461 -2.20 12.93 11.47
C ARG A 461 -0.71 13.05 11.20
N ARG A 462 0.10 12.35 11.97
CA ARG A 462 1.56 12.27 11.77
C ARG A 462 1.92 11.30 10.63
N SER A 463 1.12 10.26 10.45
CA SER A 463 1.33 9.22 9.43
C SER A 463 1.29 9.73 7.99
N GLN A 464 0.54 10.79 7.71
CA GLN A 464 0.48 11.38 6.36
C GLN A 464 1.85 12.00 6.00
N ILE A 465 2.37 12.88 6.86
CA ILE A 465 3.68 13.52 6.66
C ILE A 465 4.79 12.47 6.62
N PHE A 466 4.77 11.53 7.55
CA PHE A 466 5.75 10.44 7.58
C PHE A 466 5.71 9.58 6.31
N GLY A 467 4.51 9.17 5.90
CA GLY A 467 4.28 8.33 4.73
C GLY A 467 4.76 9.00 3.44
N ASP A 468 4.54 10.30 3.28
CA ASP A 468 5.03 11.06 2.11
C ASP A 468 6.56 11.21 2.14
N ARG A 469 7.17 11.48 3.30
CA ARG A 469 8.63 11.52 3.47
C ARG A 469 9.27 10.16 3.13
N LEU A 470 8.74 9.08 3.69
CA LEU A 470 9.24 7.73 3.44
C LEU A 470 9.04 7.32 1.99
N ARG A 471 7.87 7.62 1.39
CA ARG A 471 7.59 7.35 -0.03
C ARG A 471 8.65 8.01 -0.91
N ASN A 472 8.89 9.30 -0.75
CA ASN A 472 9.88 10.03 -1.55
C ASN A 472 11.30 9.45 -1.41
N LEU A 473 11.66 9.04 -0.19
CA LEU A 473 12.95 8.40 0.07
C LEU A 473 13.06 7.02 -0.62
N LEU A 474 12.03 6.17 -0.49
CA LEU A 474 11.97 4.87 -1.15
C LEU A 474 11.97 5.01 -2.67
N THR A 475 11.26 6.00 -3.24
CA THR A 475 11.32 6.30 -4.68
C THR A 475 12.74 6.64 -5.11
N THR A 476 13.43 7.49 -4.35
CA THR A 476 14.83 7.86 -4.63
C THR A 476 15.77 6.66 -4.53
N LEU A 477 15.46 5.70 -3.67
CA LEU A 477 16.23 4.46 -3.49
C LEU A 477 15.85 3.34 -4.48
N LYS A 478 14.91 3.58 -5.41
CA LYS A 478 14.32 2.54 -6.28
C LYS A 478 13.71 1.35 -5.49
N LEU A 479 13.08 1.66 -4.36
CA LEU A 479 12.39 0.73 -3.44
C LEU A 479 10.90 1.07 -3.29
N HIS A 480 10.35 1.92 -4.15
CA HIS A 480 8.93 2.26 -4.07
C HIS A 480 8.12 1.35 -4.99
N ASP A 481 7.17 0.63 -4.40
CA ASP A 481 6.12 -0.10 -5.11
C ASP A 481 4.74 0.37 -4.60
N ALA A 482 3.80 0.59 -5.51
CA ALA A 482 2.44 1.02 -5.19
C ALA A 482 1.62 -0.05 -4.41
N ARG A 483 1.95 -1.33 -4.57
CA ARG A 483 1.36 -2.51 -3.92
C ARG A 483 2.03 -2.82 -2.59
N GLU A 484 3.30 -2.48 -2.42
CA GLU A 484 4.09 -2.71 -1.20
C GLU A 484 4.34 -1.39 -0.44
N ASP A 485 3.27 -0.63 -0.21
CA ASP A 485 3.35 0.61 0.57
C ASP A 485 3.71 0.36 2.05
N ILE A 486 3.85 1.43 2.83
CA ILE A 486 4.17 1.33 4.26
C ILE A 486 3.17 0.45 5.04
N TYR A 487 1.88 0.48 4.69
CA TYR A 487 0.86 -0.35 5.33
C TYR A 487 1.00 -1.83 4.97
N ALA A 488 1.71 -2.13 3.90
CA ALA A 488 2.00 -3.48 3.46
C ALA A 488 3.05 -4.18 4.36
N MET A 489 3.90 -3.45 5.09
CA MET A 489 4.84 -4.03 6.08
C MET A 489 4.12 -4.82 7.18
N ARG A 490 3.00 -4.28 7.68
CA ARG A 490 2.12 -4.98 8.62
C ARG A 490 1.53 -6.26 8.02
N ARG A 491 1.22 -6.23 6.73
CA ARG A 491 0.72 -7.40 5.99
C ARG A 491 1.84 -8.44 5.82
N THR A 492 3.08 -8.00 5.62
CA THR A 492 4.27 -8.86 5.61
C THR A 492 4.40 -9.66 6.91
N LEU A 493 4.25 -9.01 8.07
CA LEU A 493 4.23 -9.73 9.36
C LEU A 493 3.12 -10.77 9.40
N SER A 494 1.88 -10.36 9.06
CA SER A 494 0.72 -11.26 9.06
C SER A 494 0.92 -12.48 8.15
N SER A 495 1.54 -12.29 6.98
CA SER A 495 1.84 -13.36 6.03
C SER A 495 2.95 -14.27 6.52
N LYS A 496 4.00 -13.73 7.15
CA LYS A 496 5.07 -14.55 7.76
C LYS A 496 4.53 -15.39 8.92
N LEU A 497 3.74 -14.80 9.81
CA LEU A 497 3.07 -15.53 10.90
C LEU A 497 2.14 -16.62 10.36
N MET A 498 1.43 -16.36 9.25
CA MET A 498 0.64 -17.39 8.56
C MET A 498 1.52 -18.56 8.09
N GLY A 499 2.66 -18.25 7.44
CA GLY A 499 3.59 -19.26 6.95
C GLY A 499 4.24 -20.08 8.06
N LEU A 500 4.33 -19.53 9.27
CA LEU A 500 4.76 -20.23 10.49
C LEU A 500 3.65 -21.05 11.17
N GLY A 501 2.43 -21.05 10.62
CA GLY A 501 1.31 -21.81 11.17
C GLY A 501 0.63 -21.17 12.40
N ILE A 502 0.89 -19.88 12.67
CA ILE A 502 0.24 -19.16 13.77
C ILE A 502 -1.24 -18.92 13.42
N ASP A 503 -2.12 -19.23 14.38
CA ASP A 503 -3.56 -19.16 14.19
C ASP A 503 -4.07 -17.73 13.93
N THR A 504 -5.30 -17.62 13.43
CA THR A 504 -5.90 -16.33 13.08
C THR A 504 -6.14 -15.44 14.31
N GLY A 505 -6.55 -16.01 15.45
CA GLY A 505 -6.82 -15.27 16.67
C GLY A 505 -5.56 -14.59 17.21
N THR A 506 -4.46 -15.33 17.35
CA THR A 506 -3.16 -14.77 17.81
C THR A 506 -2.64 -13.68 16.86
N ARG A 507 -2.77 -13.88 15.54
CA ARG A 507 -2.39 -12.85 14.56
C ARG A 507 -3.27 -11.61 14.68
N GLN A 508 -4.59 -11.78 14.83
CA GLN A 508 -5.52 -10.67 15.01
C GLN A 508 -5.25 -9.92 16.32
N ARG A 509 -4.85 -10.61 17.38
CA ARG A 509 -4.42 -10.03 18.66
C ARG A 509 -3.17 -9.16 18.52
N ILE A 510 -2.13 -9.63 17.82
CA ILE A 510 -0.92 -8.84 17.52
C ILE A 510 -1.28 -7.59 16.70
N LEU A 511 -2.10 -7.77 15.68
CA LEU A 511 -2.45 -6.72 14.73
C LEU A 511 -3.48 -5.74 15.34
N GLY A 512 -4.40 -6.18 16.18
CA GLY A 512 -5.57 -5.40 16.58
C GLY A 512 -6.59 -5.28 15.44
N HIS A 513 -7.03 -6.43 14.91
CA HIS A 513 -8.16 -6.55 13.98
C HIS A 513 -9.41 -7.03 14.73
N LEU A 514 -10.59 -6.63 14.26
CA LEU A 514 -11.89 -7.09 14.77
C LEU A 514 -12.51 -8.04 13.74
N GLU A 515 -12.73 -9.30 14.11
CA GLU A 515 -13.73 -10.17 13.47
C GLU A 515 -14.56 -10.88 14.55
N GLY A 516 -15.86 -11.01 14.32
CA GLY A 516 -16.69 -11.95 15.08
C GLY A 516 -17.04 -11.56 16.52
N THR A 517 -17.74 -12.48 17.20
CA THR A 517 -18.44 -12.31 18.47
C THR A 517 -17.59 -11.66 19.55
N THR A 518 -18.28 -10.95 20.44
CA THR A 518 -17.89 -10.16 21.62
C THR A 518 -16.82 -10.76 22.57
N ILE A 519 -16.25 -11.92 22.29
CA ILE A 519 -15.49 -12.74 23.23
C ILE A 519 -13.96 -12.48 23.16
N ASP A 520 -13.39 -12.13 22.00
CA ASP A 520 -11.95 -11.79 21.88
C ASP A 520 -11.64 -10.32 22.27
N ARG A 521 -12.48 -9.73 23.12
CA ARG A 521 -12.48 -8.27 23.35
C ARG A 521 -11.42 -7.75 24.33
N HIS A 522 -10.76 -8.57 25.15
CA HIS A 522 -10.00 -8.01 26.28
C HIS A 522 -8.79 -8.84 26.76
N TYR A 523 -7.91 -9.33 25.88
CA TYR A 523 -6.70 -10.00 26.38
C TYR A 523 -5.48 -9.61 25.55
N SER A 524 -4.83 -8.49 25.88
CA SER A 524 -3.44 -8.25 25.45
C SER A 524 -2.47 -8.00 26.60
N ASP A 525 -2.98 -8.01 27.84
CA ASP A 525 -2.23 -7.94 29.08
C ASP A 525 -1.78 -9.33 29.61
N HIS A 526 -2.39 -10.43 29.14
CA HIS A 526 -2.04 -11.80 29.55
C HIS A 526 -1.41 -12.63 28.42
N GLY A 527 -0.36 -13.42 28.66
CA GLY A 527 0.32 -14.19 27.60
C GLY A 527 1.30 -13.36 26.76
N LEU A 528 1.88 -12.32 27.34
CA LEU A 528 2.88 -11.46 26.69
C LEU A 528 4.17 -12.22 26.33
N LEU A 529 4.53 -13.25 27.11
CA LEU A 529 5.66 -14.13 26.82
C LEU A 529 5.42 -14.94 25.55
N GLU A 530 4.23 -15.53 25.39
CA GLU A 530 3.85 -16.26 24.17
C GLU A 530 3.87 -15.35 22.94
N LEU A 531 3.30 -14.14 23.06
CA LEU A 531 3.37 -13.15 21.98
C LEU A 531 4.81 -12.76 21.66
N LYS A 532 5.70 -12.70 22.66
CA LYS A 532 7.11 -12.40 22.46
C LYS A 532 7.79 -13.51 21.67
N ASP A 533 7.56 -14.77 22.06
CA ASP A 533 8.12 -15.93 21.36
C ASP A 533 7.64 -15.97 19.90
N VAL A 534 6.36 -15.69 19.66
CA VAL A 534 5.77 -15.61 18.31
C VAL A 534 6.43 -14.52 17.48
N LEU A 535 6.62 -13.32 18.03
CA LEU A 535 7.27 -12.22 17.30
C LEU A 535 8.76 -12.48 17.07
N ASP A 536 9.44 -13.11 18.03
CA ASP A 536 10.87 -13.44 17.96
C ASP A 536 11.18 -14.57 16.98
N THR A 537 10.20 -15.45 16.70
CA THR A 537 10.33 -16.52 15.70
C THR A 537 10.40 -15.97 14.26
N VAL A 538 9.93 -14.74 14.02
CA VAL A 538 9.88 -14.18 12.67
C VAL A 538 11.25 -13.67 12.24
N ASP A 539 11.92 -14.42 11.36
CA ASP A 539 13.20 -14.03 10.81
C ASP A 539 13.07 -13.16 9.54
N TYR A 540 13.86 -12.09 9.54
CA TYR A 540 14.02 -11.13 8.44
C TYR A 540 15.45 -11.10 7.88
N GLY A 541 16.31 -11.99 8.39
CA GLY A 541 17.73 -12.08 8.07
C GLY A 541 18.54 -10.89 8.54
N ILE A 542 18.10 -10.13 9.55
CA ILE A 542 18.79 -8.90 9.99
C ILE A 542 20.03 -9.27 10.82
N GLU A 543 21.21 -8.84 10.38
CA GLU A 543 22.45 -8.98 11.15
C GLU A 543 22.73 -7.72 11.95
N VAL A 544 22.91 -7.89 13.25
CA VAL A 544 23.25 -6.81 14.17
C VAL A 544 24.71 -6.97 14.60
N GLY A 545 25.47 -5.90 14.46
CA GLY A 545 26.87 -5.83 14.88
C GLY A 545 27.21 -4.53 15.58
N VAL A 546 28.46 -4.45 16.03
CA VAL A 546 29.00 -3.26 16.69
C VAL A 546 30.04 -2.63 15.78
N ASP A 547 29.88 -1.35 15.48
CA ASP A 547 30.88 -0.55 14.77
C ASP A 547 31.34 0.55 15.74
N ARG A 548 32.64 0.58 16.06
CA ARG A 548 33.24 1.49 17.06
C ARG A 548 32.97 2.97 16.79
N ARG A 549 32.61 3.33 15.55
CA ARG A 549 32.26 4.70 15.16
C ARG A 549 30.88 5.13 15.66
N PHE A 550 30.02 4.16 15.95
CA PHE A 550 28.68 4.38 16.48
C PHE A 550 28.64 3.87 17.92
N GLY A 551 28.18 4.71 18.85
CA GLY A 551 28.02 4.32 20.26
C GLY A 551 26.83 3.39 20.52
N PHE A 552 26.38 2.64 19.51
CA PHE A 552 25.20 1.77 19.56
C PHE A 552 25.31 0.65 18.52
N PRO A 553 24.59 -0.48 18.71
CA PRO A 553 24.52 -1.56 17.72
C PRO A 553 23.88 -1.09 16.41
N VAL A 554 24.39 -1.59 15.28
CA VAL A 554 23.97 -1.22 13.92
C VAL A 554 23.65 -2.45 13.10
N ILE A 555 22.83 -2.29 12.07
CA ILE A 555 22.66 -3.32 11.05
C ILE A 555 23.94 -3.38 10.22
N THR A 556 24.60 -4.54 10.21
CA THR A 556 25.85 -4.76 9.46
C THR A 556 25.61 -5.42 8.11
N GLY A 557 24.52 -6.16 7.99
CA GLY A 557 24.20 -6.95 6.81
C GLY A 557 22.81 -7.54 6.89
N ASN A 558 22.54 -8.41 5.93
CA ASN A 558 21.32 -9.19 5.92
C ASN A 558 21.62 -10.59 5.37
N THR A 559 21.40 -11.64 6.17
CA THR A 559 21.70 -13.06 5.85
C THR A 559 20.73 -13.66 4.84
N THR A 560 19.66 -12.95 4.46
CA THR A 560 18.77 -13.45 3.39
C THR A 560 19.64 -13.76 2.19
N ALA A 561 19.66 -15.04 1.81
CA ALA A 561 20.41 -15.57 0.69
C ALA A 561 19.85 -14.96 -0.59
N LEU A 562 20.28 -13.73 -0.87
CA LEU A 562 20.01 -13.03 -2.09
C LEU A 562 21.20 -13.26 -3.00
N GLN A 563 20.93 -13.82 -4.16
CA GLN A 563 21.84 -13.77 -5.28
C GLN A 563 22.19 -12.28 -5.57
N THR A 564 23.39 -12.01 -6.10
CA THR A 564 23.82 -10.64 -6.47
C THR A 564 22.72 -9.98 -7.29
N ALA A 565 22.31 -8.76 -6.93
CA ALA A 565 21.14 -8.15 -7.56
C ALA A 565 21.51 -7.50 -8.90
N LEU A 566 20.74 -7.78 -9.95
CA LEU A 566 20.80 -7.06 -11.23
C LEU A 566 19.63 -6.07 -11.30
N ASP A 567 19.93 -4.78 -11.40
CA ASP A 567 18.97 -3.73 -11.77
C ASP A 567 18.51 -3.97 -13.22
N VAL A 568 17.21 -4.23 -13.40
CA VAL A 568 16.61 -4.41 -14.74
C VAL A 568 16.03 -3.10 -15.23
N ASP A 569 16.58 -2.55 -16.31
CA ASP A 569 15.97 -1.47 -17.07
C ASP A 569 15.37 -2.03 -18.35
N VAL A 570 14.17 -1.57 -18.70
CA VAL A 570 13.43 -2.02 -19.88
C VAL A 570 12.89 -0.83 -20.67
N ALA A 571 13.08 -0.85 -21.99
CA ALA A 571 12.39 0.03 -22.91
C ALA A 571 11.15 -0.68 -23.49
N LEU A 572 10.05 0.05 -23.64
CA LEU A 572 8.79 -0.48 -24.15
C LEU A 572 8.46 0.09 -25.53
N THR A 573 7.73 -0.68 -26.34
CA THR A 573 7.06 -0.19 -27.57
C THR A 573 5.74 0.51 -27.24
N ASP A 574 5.12 1.15 -28.23
CA ASP A 574 3.78 1.74 -28.10
C ASP A 574 2.70 0.71 -27.73
N ARG A 575 2.95 -0.57 -28.03
CA ARG A 575 2.10 -1.71 -27.65
C ARG A 575 2.42 -2.28 -26.26
N ARG A 576 3.29 -1.62 -25.49
CA ARG A 576 3.77 -2.04 -24.15
C ARG A 576 4.53 -3.37 -24.14
N GLU A 577 5.17 -3.69 -25.25
CA GLU A 577 6.06 -4.86 -25.35
C GLU A 577 7.50 -4.44 -25.12
N VAL A 578 8.34 -5.36 -24.63
CA VAL A 578 9.77 -5.10 -24.41
C VAL A 578 10.48 -4.86 -25.74
N SER A 579 11.06 -3.67 -25.94
CA SER A 579 11.87 -3.33 -27.12
C SER A 579 13.37 -3.45 -26.84
N ALA A 580 13.83 -3.17 -25.62
CA ALA A 580 15.20 -3.39 -25.20
C ALA A 580 15.28 -3.67 -23.68
N VAL A 581 16.31 -4.40 -23.26
CA VAL A 581 16.58 -4.77 -21.85
C VAL A 581 18.04 -4.50 -21.53
N LEU A 582 18.26 -3.95 -20.34
CA LEU A 582 19.58 -3.75 -19.74
C LEU A 582 19.57 -4.33 -18.32
N LEU A 583 20.55 -5.18 -18.01
CA LEU A 583 20.78 -5.78 -16.71
C LEU A 583 22.10 -5.27 -16.16
N ARG A 584 22.06 -4.56 -15.04
CA ARG A 584 23.24 -3.96 -14.42
C ARG A 584 23.47 -4.49 -13.02
N ASP A 585 24.71 -4.77 -12.66
CA ASP A 585 25.04 -5.10 -11.28
C ASP A 585 24.68 -3.93 -10.35
N ALA A 586 23.84 -4.19 -9.34
CA ALA A 586 23.30 -3.14 -8.47
C ALA A 586 24.35 -2.51 -7.53
N GLU A 587 25.54 -3.11 -7.41
CA GLU A 587 26.66 -2.60 -6.63
C GLU A 587 27.69 -1.85 -7.47
N THR A 588 28.05 -2.39 -8.65
CA THR A 588 29.09 -1.81 -9.51
C THR A 588 28.56 -0.93 -10.65
N ASP A 589 27.25 -1.00 -10.96
CA ASP A 589 26.60 -0.38 -12.13
C ASP A 589 27.18 -0.87 -13.48
N GLU A 590 27.91 -1.98 -13.47
CA GLU A 590 28.43 -2.63 -14.68
C GLU A 590 27.30 -3.36 -15.41
N ILE A 591 27.29 -3.25 -16.74
CA ILE A 591 26.31 -3.93 -17.59
C ILE A 591 26.70 -5.41 -17.66
N VAL A 592 25.84 -6.26 -17.09
CA VAL A 592 25.99 -7.72 -17.11
C VAL A 592 25.35 -8.31 -18.35
N PHE A 593 24.27 -7.70 -18.84
CA PHE A 593 23.61 -8.10 -20.09
C PHE A 593 22.87 -6.92 -20.72
N GLU A 594 22.91 -6.82 -22.05
CA GLU A 594 22.17 -5.82 -22.82
C GLU A 594 21.67 -6.42 -24.14
N ALA A 595 20.42 -6.14 -24.49
CA ALA A 595 19.82 -6.66 -25.71
C ALA A 595 18.70 -5.75 -26.23
N SER A 596 18.57 -5.67 -27.55
CA SER A 596 17.38 -5.16 -28.22
C SER A 596 16.59 -6.33 -28.81
N VAL A 597 15.27 -6.25 -28.77
CA VAL A 597 14.41 -7.29 -29.32
C VAL A 597 14.30 -7.10 -30.84
N SER A 598 14.77 -8.09 -31.59
CA SER A 598 14.71 -8.09 -33.05
C SER A 598 13.29 -7.85 -33.57
N GLY A 599 13.13 -6.92 -34.51
CA GLY A 599 11.83 -6.55 -35.08
C GLY A 599 11.06 -5.48 -34.30
N ARG A 600 11.55 -5.04 -33.13
CA ARG A 600 10.97 -3.94 -32.35
C ARG A 600 11.89 -2.72 -32.38
N LYS A 601 11.32 -1.52 -32.52
CA LYS A 601 12.10 -0.27 -32.58
C LYS A 601 12.58 0.10 -31.17
N ALA A 602 13.86 -0.13 -30.88
CA ALA A 602 14.48 0.29 -29.64
C ALA A 602 14.81 1.81 -29.64
N PRO A 603 14.83 2.48 -28.47
CA PRO A 603 15.25 3.88 -28.39
C PRO A 603 16.71 4.05 -28.81
N SER A 604 17.03 5.13 -29.54
CA SER A 604 18.40 5.43 -29.97
C SER A 604 19.24 6.17 -28.93
N ALA A 605 18.63 6.63 -27.85
CA ALA A 605 19.29 7.35 -26.77
C ALA A 605 19.95 6.41 -25.76
N TYR A 606 21.02 6.87 -25.11
CA TYR A 606 21.62 6.19 -23.96
C TYR A 606 20.58 5.94 -22.85
N PRO A 607 20.55 4.75 -22.20
CA PRO A 607 21.54 3.66 -22.20
C PRO A 607 21.35 2.56 -23.27
N TRP A 608 20.48 2.77 -24.26
CA TRP A 608 20.10 1.73 -25.24
C TRP A 608 20.97 1.72 -26.50
N ASN A 609 21.89 2.69 -26.60
CA ASN A 609 22.77 2.88 -27.73
C ASN A 609 23.89 1.82 -27.73
N GLY A 610 23.69 0.75 -28.51
CA GLY A 610 24.68 -0.32 -28.67
C GLY A 610 24.18 -1.72 -28.31
N CYS A 611 22.94 -1.86 -27.83
CA CYS A 611 22.37 -3.16 -27.51
C CYS A 611 22.30 -4.08 -28.75
N ALA A 612 22.84 -5.29 -28.64
CA ALA A 612 22.80 -6.26 -29.74
C ALA A 612 21.36 -6.73 -30.03
N PRO A 613 20.95 -6.88 -31.30
CA PRO A 613 19.64 -7.43 -31.65
C PRO A 613 19.61 -8.94 -31.37
N LEU A 614 18.66 -9.37 -30.53
CA LEU A 614 18.43 -10.77 -30.15
C LEU A 614 16.96 -11.15 -30.34
N GLY A 615 16.68 -12.43 -30.59
CA GLY A 615 15.32 -12.95 -30.65
C GLY A 615 14.63 -12.89 -29.28
N GLU A 616 13.30 -12.75 -29.25
CA GLU A 616 12.52 -12.64 -28.01
C GLU A 616 12.77 -13.79 -27.03
N LYS A 617 12.85 -15.02 -27.54
CA LYS A 617 13.14 -16.22 -26.75
C LYS A 617 14.55 -16.22 -26.17
N ASP A 618 15.53 -15.72 -26.93
CA ASP A 618 16.94 -15.70 -26.51
C ASP A 618 17.17 -14.66 -25.41
N VAL A 619 16.50 -13.52 -25.52
CA VAL A 619 16.47 -12.49 -24.47
C VAL A 619 15.85 -13.07 -23.19
N ALA A 620 14.69 -13.72 -23.30
CA ALA A 620 14.03 -14.36 -22.15
C ALA A 620 14.92 -15.44 -21.51
N ALA A 621 15.54 -16.30 -22.32
CA ALA A 621 16.40 -17.39 -21.83
C ALA A 621 17.65 -16.86 -21.14
N SER A 622 18.25 -15.79 -21.66
CA SER A 622 19.41 -15.14 -21.05
C SER A 622 19.05 -14.52 -19.69
N ILE A 623 17.89 -13.88 -19.58
CA ILE A 623 17.41 -13.30 -18.32
C ILE A 623 17.10 -14.40 -17.29
N ILE A 624 16.49 -15.52 -17.69
CA ILE A 624 16.22 -16.66 -16.80
C ILE A 624 17.52 -17.36 -16.37
N SER A 625 18.47 -17.53 -17.29
CA SER A 625 19.79 -18.08 -16.95
C SER A 625 20.50 -17.19 -15.92
N LEU A 626 20.45 -15.87 -16.09
CA LEU A 626 20.96 -14.91 -15.12
C LEU A 626 20.16 -14.93 -13.82
N SER A 627 18.84 -15.11 -13.84
CA SER A 627 18.02 -15.18 -12.63
C SER A 627 18.32 -16.42 -11.75
N ARG A 628 18.99 -17.44 -12.30
CA ARG A 628 19.51 -18.58 -11.53
C ARG A 628 20.77 -18.25 -10.74
N GLN A 629 21.48 -17.19 -11.12
CA GLN A 629 22.76 -16.77 -10.52
C GLN A 629 22.65 -15.42 -9.79
N TYR A 630 21.66 -14.61 -10.16
CA TYR A 630 21.46 -13.22 -9.76
C TYR A 630 20.00 -12.94 -9.40
N SER A 631 19.76 -12.11 -8.38
CA SER A 631 18.41 -11.66 -8.03
C SER A 631 18.01 -10.52 -8.97
N LEU A 632 16.85 -10.58 -9.62
CA LEU A 632 16.42 -9.49 -10.51
C LEU A 632 15.70 -8.39 -9.72
N THR A 633 16.15 -7.14 -9.86
CA THR A 633 15.43 -5.97 -9.36
C THR A 633 14.52 -5.46 -10.46
N MET A 634 13.22 -5.74 -10.31
CA MET A 634 12.22 -5.44 -11.33
C MET A 634 12.10 -3.93 -11.60
N PRO A 635 11.71 -3.53 -12.84
CA PRO A 635 11.53 -2.13 -13.21
C PRO A 635 10.53 -1.40 -12.31
N ALA A 636 10.73 -0.11 -12.05
CA ALA A 636 9.84 0.67 -11.18
C ALA A 636 8.42 0.90 -11.75
N SER A 637 8.23 0.70 -13.06
CA SER A 637 6.94 0.83 -13.72
C SER A 637 6.18 -0.50 -13.70
N GLU A 638 4.91 -0.48 -13.30
CA GLU A 638 4.01 -1.64 -13.34
C GLU A 638 3.87 -2.19 -14.77
N GLU A 639 3.84 -1.29 -15.76
CA GLU A 639 3.76 -1.66 -17.18
C GLU A 639 5.04 -2.36 -17.64
N ALA A 640 6.21 -1.89 -17.21
CA ALA A 640 7.50 -2.48 -17.57
C ALA A 640 7.75 -3.82 -16.87
N THR A 641 7.33 -3.95 -15.61
CA THR A 641 7.37 -5.21 -14.85
C THR A 641 6.50 -6.25 -15.54
N ALA A 642 5.24 -5.92 -15.86
CA ALA A 642 4.32 -6.85 -16.52
C ALA A 642 4.80 -7.26 -17.92
N ALA A 643 5.37 -6.32 -18.69
CA ALA A 643 5.92 -6.62 -20.02
C ALA A 643 7.13 -7.57 -19.94
N LEU A 644 8.02 -7.34 -18.96
CA LEU A 644 9.17 -8.22 -18.70
C LEU A 644 8.71 -9.61 -18.25
N GLU A 645 7.82 -9.70 -17.27
CA GLU A 645 7.24 -10.98 -16.82
C GLU A 645 6.61 -11.75 -17.98
N HIS A 646 5.91 -11.06 -18.88
CA HIS A 646 5.31 -11.68 -20.07
C HIS A 646 6.35 -12.19 -21.08
N LEU A 647 7.46 -11.46 -21.26
CA LEU A 647 8.58 -11.91 -22.10
C LEU A 647 9.20 -13.22 -21.54
N LEU A 648 9.33 -13.34 -20.22
CA LEU A 648 9.93 -14.50 -19.57
C LEU A 648 9.11 -15.79 -19.70
N ILE A 649 7.79 -15.70 -19.96
CA ILE A 649 6.92 -16.86 -20.20
C ILE A 649 7.32 -17.63 -21.48
N LEU A 650 8.04 -16.99 -22.40
CA LEU A 650 8.47 -17.62 -23.67
C LEU A 650 9.43 -18.79 -23.49
N VAL A 651 9.98 -18.98 -22.29
CA VAL A 651 10.91 -20.03 -21.93
C VAL A 651 10.27 -20.89 -20.84
N ASP A 652 10.12 -22.17 -21.14
CA ASP A 652 9.61 -23.15 -20.19
C ASP A 652 10.75 -23.58 -19.25
N ASP A 653 10.77 -23.00 -18.04
CA ASP A 653 11.73 -23.39 -16.98
C ASP A 653 11.02 -24.23 -15.91
N LYS A 654 11.64 -25.34 -15.49
CA LYS A 654 11.14 -26.10 -14.35
C LYS A 654 11.28 -25.22 -13.10
N PRO A 655 10.23 -25.05 -12.27
CA PRO A 655 10.32 -24.19 -11.11
C PRO A 655 11.42 -24.67 -10.17
N LEU A 656 12.18 -23.74 -9.58
CA LEU A 656 13.13 -23.97 -8.47
C LEU A 656 12.44 -24.47 -7.17
N TYR A 657 11.19 -24.92 -7.26
CA TYR A 657 10.37 -25.34 -6.14
C TYR A 657 10.45 -26.85 -5.95
N THR A 658 11.15 -27.28 -4.91
CA THR A 658 11.00 -28.63 -4.35
C THR A 658 9.79 -28.60 -3.40
N PRO A 659 8.75 -29.41 -3.61
CA PRO A 659 7.58 -29.42 -2.73
C PRO A 659 7.94 -29.69 -1.27
N SER A 660 7.41 -28.88 -0.35
CA SER A 660 7.60 -29.02 1.11
C SER A 660 7.03 -30.33 1.70
N ALA A 661 6.39 -31.16 0.89
CA ALA A 661 5.72 -32.39 1.33
C ALA A 661 6.67 -33.46 1.91
N ASN A 662 7.98 -33.38 1.66
CA ASN A 662 8.94 -34.36 2.17
C ASN A 662 9.60 -34.01 3.51
N ARG A 663 9.25 -32.89 4.17
CA ARG A 663 9.82 -32.55 5.49
C ARG A 663 9.13 -33.22 6.68
N LYS A 664 7.94 -33.81 6.50
CA LYS A 664 7.19 -34.46 7.59
C LYS A 664 7.36 -35.99 7.66
N THR A 665 8.03 -36.62 6.70
CA THR A 665 8.21 -38.09 6.64
C THR A 665 9.60 -38.58 7.07
N LEU A 666 10.58 -37.69 7.26
CA LEU A 666 11.95 -38.06 7.64
C LEU A 666 12.23 -38.11 9.16
N ALA A 667 11.22 -37.84 10.00
CA ALA A 667 11.34 -37.93 11.45
C ALA A 667 10.77 -39.25 12.05
N GLY A 668 10.30 -40.18 11.22
CA GLY A 668 9.51 -41.34 11.68
C GLY A 668 10.02 -42.73 11.29
N GLN A 669 11.13 -42.87 10.55
CA GLN A 669 11.63 -44.19 10.11
C GLN A 669 13.11 -44.36 10.44
N GLN A 670 13.42 -44.49 11.73
CA GLN A 670 14.56 -45.27 12.18
C GLN A 670 14.03 -46.64 12.64
N LYS A 671 13.90 -47.56 11.69
CA LYS A 671 14.18 -49.00 11.86
C LYS A 671 13.82 -49.73 10.57
N THR A 672 14.73 -50.63 10.21
CA THR A 672 14.62 -51.70 9.21
C THR A 672 14.36 -51.27 7.77
N GLU A 673 15.43 -51.22 6.98
CA GLU A 673 15.62 -52.18 5.88
C GLU A 673 17.09 -52.20 5.46
N LYS A 674 17.66 -53.41 5.55
CA LYS A 674 18.95 -53.80 5.00
C LYS A 674 18.77 -54.12 3.51
N ASP A 675 19.89 -54.05 2.81
CA ASP A 675 20.15 -54.57 1.46
C ASP A 675 19.68 -53.70 0.30
N PHE A 676 20.60 -52.87 -0.19
CA PHE A 676 21.15 -52.86 -1.57
C PHE A 676 21.93 -51.55 -1.75
N MET A 677 23.18 -51.52 -1.26
CA MET A 677 24.19 -50.54 -1.66
C MET A 677 25.34 -51.32 -2.29
N ILE A 678 25.46 -51.22 -3.61
CA ILE A 678 26.69 -51.51 -4.33
C ILE A 678 27.51 -50.23 -4.25
N ASP A 679 28.59 -50.32 -3.48
CA ASP A 679 29.63 -49.30 -3.37
C ASP A 679 30.27 -49.03 -4.73
N ALA A 680 30.43 -47.74 -5.04
CA ALA A 680 31.52 -47.24 -5.88
C ALA A 680 31.80 -45.78 -5.53
N GLU A 681 32.15 -45.51 -4.27
CA GLU A 681 33.08 -44.41 -4.01
C GLU A 681 34.41 -44.76 -4.71
N PRO A 682 35.03 -43.83 -5.45
CA PRO A 682 36.41 -44.00 -5.84
C PRO A 682 37.25 -43.94 -4.57
N ASN A 683 37.59 -45.13 -4.07
CA ASN A 683 38.61 -45.38 -3.09
C ASN A 683 39.94 -44.80 -3.62
N ILE A 684 40.23 -43.53 -3.31
CA ILE A 684 41.56 -42.97 -3.49
C ILE A 684 42.31 -43.30 -2.20
N PRO A 685 43.28 -44.23 -2.23
CA PRO A 685 44.02 -44.63 -1.05
C PRO A 685 44.73 -43.41 -0.45
N ASP A 686 44.55 -43.25 0.86
CA ASP A 686 45.15 -42.24 1.73
C ASP A 686 46.63 -42.56 2.03
N GLN A 687 47.43 -42.78 0.99
CA GLN A 687 48.86 -43.06 1.11
C GLN A 687 49.68 -42.19 0.14
N ASP A 688 50.67 -41.53 0.74
CA ASP A 688 51.70 -40.65 0.17
C ASP A 688 51.26 -39.30 -0.40
N CYS A 689 51.48 -38.25 0.41
CA CYS A 689 52.24 -37.03 0.03
C CYS A 689 52.09 -35.98 1.14
N ARG A 690 52.86 -36.07 2.23
CA ARG A 690 53.19 -34.84 2.96
C ARG A 690 53.98 -33.97 1.99
N PRO A 691 53.60 -32.71 1.72
CA PRO A 691 54.35 -31.84 0.84
C PRO A 691 55.67 -31.45 1.50
N VAL A 692 56.68 -32.30 1.37
CA VAL A 692 58.06 -31.98 1.70
C VAL A 692 58.69 -31.43 0.41
N ASP A 693 59.22 -30.20 0.48
CA ASP A 693 59.94 -29.50 -0.59
C ASP A 693 59.10 -29.09 -1.83
N LEU A 694 57.99 -28.37 -1.61
CA LEU A 694 57.23 -27.73 -2.70
C LEU A 694 58.00 -26.56 -3.33
N VAL A 695 58.15 -26.58 -4.66
CA VAL A 695 58.88 -25.55 -5.41
C VAL A 695 58.00 -24.85 -6.46
N VAL A 696 58.50 -23.73 -6.99
CA VAL A 696 57.82 -23.00 -8.07
C VAL A 696 57.61 -23.90 -9.29
N GLY A 697 56.38 -23.87 -9.81
CA GLY A 697 55.89 -24.70 -10.92
C GLY A 697 55.16 -25.97 -10.49
N ASP A 698 55.11 -26.28 -9.19
CA ASP A 698 54.35 -27.42 -8.69
C ASP A 698 52.84 -27.13 -8.62
N LEU A 699 52.07 -28.17 -8.91
CA LEU A 699 50.62 -28.17 -8.81
C LEU A 699 50.19 -28.91 -7.55
N VAL A 700 49.29 -28.29 -6.79
CA VAL A 700 48.80 -28.80 -5.51
C VAL A 700 47.28 -28.75 -5.46
N VAL A 701 46.65 -29.69 -4.77
CA VAL A 701 45.23 -29.62 -4.44
C VAL A 701 45.07 -28.71 -3.23
N CYS A 702 44.43 -27.57 -3.45
CA CYS A 702 44.09 -26.60 -2.42
C CYS A 702 42.63 -26.77 -2.00
N ALA A 703 42.38 -27.03 -0.71
CA ALA A 703 41.04 -27.04 -0.14
C ALA A 703 40.76 -25.72 0.56
N LEU A 704 40.42 -24.68 -0.21
CA LEU A 704 40.06 -23.39 0.37
C LEU A 704 38.59 -23.37 0.77
N PRO A 705 38.25 -22.71 1.90
CA PRO A 705 36.85 -22.47 2.25
C PRO A 705 36.19 -21.67 1.12
N ASN A 706 35.15 -22.24 0.51
CA ASN A 706 34.33 -21.51 -0.43
C ASN A 706 33.78 -20.28 0.30
N ARG A 707 33.99 -19.07 -0.25
CA ARG A 707 33.31 -17.85 0.22
C ARG A 707 31.77 -17.92 0.06
N ARG A 708 31.25 -19.00 -0.51
CA ARG A 708 29.84 -19.39 -0.56
C ARG A 708 29.67 -20.60 0.37
N GLY A 709 28.91 -20.44 1.44
CA GLY A 709 28.70 -21.48 2.44
C GLY A 709 27.98 -22.69 1.86
N ASP A 710 28.62 -23.84 2.01
CA ASP A 710 28.05 -25.02 2.67
C ASP A 710 29.19 -25.62 3.51
N ILE A 711 28.95 -25.89 4.79
CA ILE A 711 29.95 -26.40 5.76
C ILE A 711 30.14 -27.93 5.61
N THR A 712 29.73 -28.51 4.50
CA THR A 712 29.86 -29.96 4.26
C THR A 712 30.57 -30.22 2.94
N SER A 713 31.87 -30.51 3.05
CA SER A 713 32.87 -30.83 2.01
C SER A 713 33.56 -29.65 1.31
N SER A 714 34.83 -29.41 1.67
CA SER A 714 35.76 -28.60 0.87
C SER A 714 36.13 -29.38 -0.39
N THR A 715 35.64 -28.96 -1.56
CA THR A 715 36.08 -29.57 -2.82
C THR A 715 37.47 -29.07 -3.16
N GLY A 716 38.46 -29.97 -3.11
CA GLY A 716 39.84 -29.66 -3.46
C GLY A 716 39.96 -29.18 -4.90
N ARG A 717 40.67 -28.09 -5.13
CA ARG A 717 40.91 -27.51 -6.47
C ARG A 717 42.39 -27.47 -6.81
N PRO A 718 42.77 -27.57 -8.09
CA PRO A 718 44.17 -27.40 -8.48
C PRO A 718 44.61 -25.95 -8.24
N GLY A 719 45.76 -25.79 -7.61
CA GLY A 719 46.48 -24.53 -7.42
C GLY A 719 47.91 -24.65 -7.95
N LEU A 720 48.42 -23.58 -8.54
CA LEU A 720 49.78 -23.53 -9.09
C LEU A 720 50.69 -22.67 -8.22
N ILE A 721 51.81 -23.22 -7.76
CA ILE A 721 52.81 -22.49 -6.99
C ILE A 721 53.63 -21.62 -7.94
N VAL A 722 53.51 -20.30 -7.79
CA VAL A 722 54.17 -19.33 -8.67
C VAL A 722 55.37 -18.65 -8.02
N ALA A 723 55.43 -18.59 -6.69
CA ALA A 723 56.58 -18.09 -5.95
C ALA A 723 56.57 -18.61 -4.50
N THR A 724 57.68 -18.43 -3.80
CA THR A 724 57.76 -18.60 -2.34
C THR A 724 58.08 -17.25 -1.72
N ARG A 725 57.35 -16.85 -0.68
CA ARG A 725 57.53 -15.57 0.03
C ARG A 725 57.78 -15.81 1.51
N THR A 726 58.62 -14.99 2.12
CA THR A 726 58.84 -15.01 3.57
C THR A 726 58.15 -13.81 4.20
N LEU A 727 57.24 -14.05 5.14
CA LEU A 727 56.56 -13.01 5.92
C LEU A 727 56.84 -13.26 7.41
N GLY A 728 57.58 -12.35 8.05
CA GLY A 728 58.12 -12.59 9.39
C GLY A 728 59.10 -13.77 9.39
N ASN A 729 58.97 -14.69 10.36
CA ASN A 729 59.77 -15.91 10.45
C ASN A 729 59.11 -17.14 9.80
N ARG A 730 58.09 -16.95 8.96
CA ARG A 730 57.34 -18.06 8.31
C ARG A 730 57.44 -17.96 6.79
N LYS A 731 57.64 -19.11 6.14
CA LYS A 731 57.59 -19.26 4.68
C LYS A 731 56.16 -19.52 4.20
N PHE A 732 55.78 -18.86 3.12
CA PHE A 732 54.48 -18.97 2.47
C PHE A 732 54.65 -19.30 0.99
N LEU A 733 53.77 -20.13 0.48
CA LEU A 733 53.64 -20.45 -0.94
C LEU A 733 52.65 -19.48 -1.58
N ASP A 734 53.08 -18.80 -2.65
CA ASP A 734 52.26 -17.92 -3.50
C ASP A 734 51.57 -18.80 -4.56
N ILE A 735 50.27 -19.02 -4.38
CA ILE A 735 49.50 -20.00 -5.16
C ILE A 735 48.45 -19.28 -6.02
N ALA A 736 48.44 -19.56 -7.32
CA ALA A 736 47.45 -19.08 -8.27
C ALA A 736 46.26 -20.07 -8.39
N TRP A 737 45.04 -19.53 -8.48
CA TRP A 737 43.82 -20.33 -8.58
C TRP A 737 43.65 -21.04 -9.92
N GLY A 738 43.38 -22.34 -9.90
CA GLY A 738 43.00 -23.15 -11.07
C GLY A 738 41.50 -23.32 -11.23
N CYS A 739 41.03 -23.26 -12.48
CA CYS A 739 39.65 -23.57 -12.90
C CYS A 739 39.66 -24.34 -14.23
N PRO A 740 38.62 -25.12 -14.55
CA PRO A 740 38.47 -25.71 -15.88
C PRO A 740 38.55 -24.65 -16.99
N LEU A 741 39.13 -25.03 -18.12
CA LEU A 741 39.22 -24.18 -19.30
C LEU A 741 37.85 -24.14 -20.02
N GLU A 742 37.18 -23.00 -20.01
CA GLU A 742 35.92 -22.76 -20.74
C GLU A 742 36.18 -22.45 -22.23
N THR A 743 35.13 -22.39 -23.06
CA THR A 743 35.23 -22.16 -24.52
C THR A 743 35.79 -20.78 -24.93
N SER A 744 35.93 -19.84 -23.99
CA SER A 744 36.54 -18.52 -24.21
C SER A 744 38.08 -18.58 -24.22
N ARG A 745 38.73 -17.77 -25.06
CA ARG A 745 40.21 -17.64 -25.06
C ARG A 745 40.72 -17.17 -23.68
N PRO A 746 41.81 -17.77 -23.14
CA PRO A 746 42.41 -17.33 -21.87
C PRO A 746 42.83 -15.87 -21.92
N ALA A 747 42.66 -15.15 -20.81
CA ALA A 747 43.14 -13.78 -20.71
C ALA A 747 44.70 -13.74 -20.70
N PRO A 748 45.35 -12.62 -21.08
CA PRO A 748 46.82 -12.53 -21.15
C PRO A 748 47.56 -12.81 -19.83
N ASN A 749 46.87 -12.70 -18.71
CA ASN A 749 47.35 -12.96 -17.35
C ASN A 749 46.95 -14.35 -16.80
N GLU A 750 46.43 -15.23 -17.65
CA GLU A 750 46.04 -16.60 -17.30
C GLU A 750 46.97 -17.59 -18.01
N LEU A 751 47.50 -18.56 -17.27
CA LEU A 751 48.25 -19.67 -17.84
C LEU A 751 47.27 -20.83 -18.10
N ALA A 752 47.08 -21.22 -19.35
CA ALA A 752 46.26 -22.37 -19.72
C ALA A 752 47.15 -23.60 -19.98
N ILE A 753 46.81 -24.72 -19.33
CA ILE A 753 47.38 -26.04 -19.60
C ILE A 753 46.29 -26.85 -20.29
N SER A 754 46.47 -27.12 -21.58
CA SER A 754 45.46 -27.78 -22.41
C SER A 754 46.02 -28.79 -23.40
N GLY A 755 47.32 -28.73 -23.71
CA GLY A 755 47.97 -29.71 -24.59
C GLY A 755 48.06 -31.07 -23.91
N SER A 756 47.86 -32.16 -24.66
CA SER A 756 47.91 -33.53 -24.12
C SER A 756 49.22 -33.87 -23.42
N VAL A 757 50.35 -33.42 -23.97
CA VAL A 757 51.68 -33.57 -23.34
C VAL A 757 51.79 -32.77 -22.05
N GLU A 758 51.30 -31.52 -22.06
CA GLU A 758 51.38 -30.64 -20.88
C GLU A 758 50.48 -31.10 -19.74
N LEU A 759 49.31 -31.66 -20.07
CA LEU A 759 48.39 -32.27 -19.11
C LEU A 759 49.00 -33.52 -18.47
N ALA A 760 49.68 -34.35 -19.26
CA ALA A 760 50.39 -35.53 -18.75
C ALA A 760 51.56 -35.14 -17.82
N GLU A 761 52.38 -34.15 -18.20
CA GLU A 761 53.47 -33.64 -17.35
C GLU A 761 52.93 -33.01 -16.04
N ALA A 762 51.83 -32.27 -16.14
CA ALA A 762 51.17 -31.60 -15.03
C ALA A 762 50.31 -32.54 -14.15
N GLN A 763 50.07 -33.77 -14.59
CA GLN A 763 49.11 -34.72 -14.00
C GLN A 763 47.72 -34.10 -13.79
N LEU A 764 47.21 -33.42 -14.82
CA LEU A 764 45.88 -32.83 -14.84
C LEU A 764 44.95 -33.62 -15.78
N ASP A 765 43.81 -34.05 -15.27
CA ASP A 765 42.83 -34.84 -16.03
C ASP A 765 42.03 -34.00 -17.04
N ILE A 766 41.89 -32.70 -16.77
CA ILE A 766 41.12 -31.76 -17.60
C ILE A 766 41.96 -30.54 -17.97
N PRO A 767 41.74 -29.96 -19.17
CA PRO A 767 42.26 -28.65 -19.52
C PRO A 767 41.93 -27.62 -18.43
N THR A 768 42.97 -27.04 -17.84
CA THR A 768 42.87 -26.18 -16.65
C THR A 768 43.57 -24.86 -16.90
N ARG A 769 42.93 -23.75 -16.52
CA ARG A 769 43.51 -22.41 -16.54
C ARG A 769 43.84 -21.93 -15.12
N PHE A 770 44.98 -21.28 -14.96
CA PHE A 770 45.45 -20.69 -13.71
C PHE A 770 45.43 -19.17 -13.81
N ASN A 771 44.64 -18.51 -12.98
CA ASN A 771 44.51 -17.06 -12.98
C ASN A 771 45.61 -16.42 -12.12
N LEU A 772 46.65 -15.87 -12.76
CA LEU A 772 47.81 -15.32 -12.06
C LEU A 772 47.55 -13.99 -11.35
N ARG A 773 46.37 -13.38 -11.54
CA ARG A 773 45.89 -12.23 -10.75
C ARG A 773 45.18 -12.63 -9.47
N ARG A 774 44.66 -13.86 -9.40
CA ARG A 774 44.01 -14.40 -8.20
C ARG A 774 44.98 -15.33 -7.47
N ARG A 775 45.81 -14.70 -6.64
CA ARG A 775 46.85 -15.36 -5.85
C ARG A 775 46.62 -15.19 -4.36
N PHE A 776 46.99 -16.18 -3.58
CA PHE A 776 46.90 -16.18 -2.12
C PHE A 776 48.14 -16.85 -1.53
N LEU A 777 48.47 -16.50 -0.28
CA LEU A 777 49.62 -17.06 0.43
C LEU A 777 49.16 -18.14 1.41
N VAL A 778 49.71 -19.34 1.29
CA VAL A 778 49.46 -20.45 2.24
C VAL A 778 50.75 -20.74 2.99
N PRO A 779 50.74 -20.90 4.34
CA PRO A 779 51.93 -21.33 5.05
C PRO A 779 52.41 -22.69 4.52
N GLU A 780 53.71 -22.85 4.29
CA GLU A 780 54.28 -24.10 3.76
C GLU A 780 53.96 -25.31 4.65
N THR A 781 53.72 -25.09 5.94
CA THR A 781 53.39 -26.11 6.94
C THR A 781 51.89 -26.41 7.07
N ASP A 782 51.01 -25.76 6.29
CA ASP A 782 49.56 -25.85 6.45
C ASP A 782 48.95 -27.02 5.65
N THR A 783 48.88 -28.18 6.30
CA THR A 783 48.36 -29.42 5.72
C THR A 783 46.83 -29.45 5.59
N ASN A 784 46.12 -28.50 6.18
CA ASN A 784 44.66 -28.42 6.06
C ASN A 784 44.24 -27.77 4.74
N LEU A 785 45.04 -26.82 4.25
CA LEU A 785 44.79 -26.19 2.94
C LEU A 785 45.50 -26.89 1.79
N LEU A 786 46.67 -27.50 2.04
CA LEU A 786 47.48 -28.19 1.05
C LEU A 786 47.32 -29.71 1.20
N HIS A 787 46.41 -30.30 0.42
CA HIS A 787 46.08 -31.72 0.56
C HIS A 787 47.09 -32.66 -0.10
N ARG A 788 47.41 -32.45 -1.38
CA ARG A 788 48.38 -33.29 -2.11
C ARG A 788 49.03 -32.54 -3.26
N ARG A 789 50.23 -32.93 -3.65
CA ARG A 789 50.86 -32.51 -4.92
C ARG A 789 50.26 -33.33 -6.06
N LEU A 790 49.83 -32.66 -7.14
CA LEU A 790 49.35 -33.31 -8.36
C LEU A 790 50.53 -33.61 -9.27
N GLY A 791 51.34 -32.61 -9.61
CA GLY A 791 52.43 -32.77 -10.57
C GLY A 791 53.25 -31.50 -10.68
N ARG A 792 53.97 -31.34 -11.79
CA ARG A 792 54.77 -30.14 -12.07
C ARG A 792 54.60 -29.72 -13.50
N ILE A 793 54.44 -28.41 -13.74
CA ILE A 793 54.34 -27.90 -15.10
C ILE A 793 55.69 -28.10 -15.84
N GLY A 794 55.63 -28.53 -17.11
CA GLY A 794 56.80 -28.74 -17.96
C GLY A 794 57.57 -27.46 -18.31
N LYS A 795 58.76 -27.61 -18.90
CA LYS A 795 59.69 -26.50 -19.19
C LYS A 795 59.06 -25.40 -20.06
N ASN A 796 58.26 -25.77 -21.06
CA ASN A 796 57.56 -24.79 -21.91
C ASN A 796 56.50 -24.00 -21.15
N SER A 797 55.75 -24.67 -20.27
CA SER A 797 54.76 -24.03 -19.40
C SER A 797 55.42 -23.16 -18.32
N GLN A 798 56.61 -23.52 -17.83
CA GLN A 798 57.40 -22.67 -16.94
C GLN A 798 57.88 -21.38 -17.64
N ALA A 799 58.32 -21.49 -18.89
CA ALA A 799 58.72 -20.32 -19.68
C ALA A 799 57.53 -19.36 -19.90
N ARG A 800 56.37 -19.90 -20.28
CA ARG A 800 55.12 -19.12 -20.41
C ARG A 800 54.65 -18.52 -19.08
N LEU A 801 54.83 -19.23 -17.97
CA LEU A 801 54.47 -18.72 -16.64
C LEU A 801 55.17 -17.39 -16.35
N HIS A 802 56.46 -17.25 -16.70
CA HIS A 802 57.18 -16.01 -16.49
C HIS A 802 56.62 -14.84 -17.33
N GLU A 803 56.31 -15.10 -18.61
CA GLU A 803 55.67 -14.12 -19.50
C GLU A 803 54.29 -13.68 -18.97
N HIS A 804 53.47 -14.63 -18.55
CA HIS A 804 52.14 -14.36 -18.02
C HIS A 804 52.19 -13.67 -16.64
N LEU A 805 53.19 -13.95 -15.80
CA LEU A 805 53.41 -13.24 -14.53
C LEU A 805 53.78 -11.77 -14.78
N SER A 806 54.63 -11.50 -15.78
CA SER A 806 54.95 -10.12 -16.19
C SER A 806 53.70 -9.37 -16.66
N ARG A 807 52.82 -10.03 -17.43
CA ARG A 807 51.53 -9.47 -17.87
C ARG A 807 50.50 -9.32 -16.74
N ALA A 808 50.56 -10.19 -15.73
CA ALA A 808 49.68 -10.10 -14.57
C ALA A 808 49.93 -8.82 -13.77
N GLY A 809 51.17 -8.32 -13.79
CA GLY A 809 51.62 -7.12 -13.09
C GLY A 809 51.96 -7.38 -11.62
N ASP A 810 52.29 -6.31 -10.90
CA ASP A 810 52.57 -6.38 -9.46
C ASP A 810 51.31 -6.72 -8.66
N ILE A 811 51.25 -7.96 -8.18
CA ILE A 811 50.20 -8.43 -7.28
C ILE A 811 50.84 -8.78 -5.94
N THR A 812 50.21 -8.28 -4.88
CA THR A 812 50.60 -8.53 -3.49
C THR A 812 49.59 -9.51 -2.89
N PRO A 813 49.80 -10.83 -3.01
CA PRO A 813 48.89 -11.83 -2.44
C PRO A 813 48.94 -11.77 -0.90
N GLU A 814 47.80 -12.01 -0.27
CA GLU A 814 47.67 -11.99 1.20
C GLU A 814 47.62 -13.43 1.77
N PRO A 815 48.09 -13.67 3.00
CA PRO A 815 47.93 -14.94 3.71
C PRO A 815 46.46 -15.35 3.83
N VAL A 816 46.14 -16.61 3.52
CA VAL A 816 44.77 -17.15 3.62
C VAL A 816 44.23 -17.07 5.06
N TYR A 817 45.11 -17.04 6.07
CA TYR A 817 44.75 -17.04 7.49
C TYR A 817 45.01 -15.75 8.28
N GLU A 818 45.44 -14.66 7.65
CA GLU A 818 45.61 -13.38 8.34
C GLU A 818 45.13 -12.22 7.45
N SER A 819 43.82 -12.04 7.31
CA SER A 819 43.24 -10.78 6.82
C SER A 819 41.75 -10.65 7.18
N THR A 820 41.48 -10.36 8.46
CA THR A 820 40.38 -9.45 8.83
C THR A 820 40.75 -8.02 8.38
N ARG A 821 40.85 -7.79 7.06
CA ARG A 821 41.04 -6.44 6.51
C ARG A 821 39.96 -6.12 5.47
N GLN A 822 39.32 -4.98 5.70
CA GLN A 822 38.31 -4.39 4.83
C GLN A 822 38.90 -4.04 3.46
N PRO A 823 38.14 -4.22 2.36
CA PRO A 823 38.59 -3.83 1.03
C PRO A 823 38.92 -2.33 0.99
N ARG A 824 40.13 -1.98 0.53
CA ARG A 824 40.47 -0.59 0.15
C ARG A 824 39.78 -0.26 -1.17
N PRO A 825 39.15 0.92 -1.32
CA PRO A 825 38.56 1.33 -2.58
C PRO A 825 39.63 1.64 -3.62
N LEU A 826 39.34 1.28 -4.87
CA LEU A 826 40.03 1.76 -6.07
C LEU A 826 40.06 3.29 -6.08
N SER A 827 41.26 3.87 -6.17
CA SER A 827 41.42 5.27 -6.57
C SER A 827 41.30 5.37 -8.09
N VAL A 828 40.11 5.72 -8.57
CA VAL A 828 39.94 6.22 -9.93
C VAL A 828 39.96 7.74 -9.85
N GLU A 829 41.00 8.37 -10.39
CA GLU A 829 40.95 9.80 -10.70
C GLU A 829 39.84 10.04 -11.73
N ARG A 830 38.75 10.67 -11.30
CA ARG A 830 37.73 11.16 -12.23
C ARG A 830 38.23 12.47 -12.86
N ARG A 831 38.49 12.46 -14.17
CA ARG A 831 38.44 13.68 -14.99
C ARG A 831 37.06 14.34 -14.82
N ARG A 832 37.05 15.62 -14.48
CA ARG A 832 35.85 16.47 -14.39
C ARG A 832 35.06 16.39 -15.70
N THR A 833 33.80 15.98 -15.64
CA THR A 833 32.84 16.28 -16.70
C THR A 833 32.34 17.71 -16.52
N LYS A 834 32.44 18.49 -17.59
CA LYS A 834 32.07 19.90 -17.69
C LYS A 834 30.63 20.13 -17.20
N SER A 835 30.45 21.13 -16.34
CA SER A 835 29.13 21.73 -16.12
C SER A 835 28.65 22.37 -17.42
N VAL A 836 27.56 21.88 -17.99
CA VAL A 836 26.81 22.66 -18.98
C VAL A 836 25.97 23.66 -18.20
N ARG A 837 26.39 24.94 -18.22
CA ARG A 837 25.55 26.05 -17.78
C ARG A 837 24.38 26.19 -18.77
N PRO A 838 23.16 26.51 -18.32
CA PRO A 838 22.07 26.87 -19.23
C PRO A 838 22.41 28.21 -19.91
N LYS A 839 22.29 28.25 -21.25
CA LYS A 839 22.35 29.50 -22.02
C LYS A 839 21.20 30.40 -21.56
N LYS A 840 21.54 31.61 -21.10
CA LYS A 840 20.58 32.73 -21.02
C LYS A 840 20.15 33.05 -22.47
N ALA A 841 18.86 32.99 -22.75
CA ALA A 841 18.30 33.62 -23.93
C ALA A 841 18.40 35.15 -23.75
N ARG A 842 18.86 35.81 -24.81
CA ARG A 842 18.70 37.26 -25.01
C ARG A 842 17.29 37.53 -25.49
#